data_AF-A0A2C6KLB0-F1
#
_entry.id   AF-A0A2C6KLB0-F1
#
_cell.length_a   1.000
_cell.length_b   1.000
_cell.length_c   1.000
_cell.angle_alpha   90.00
_cell.angle_beta   90.00
_cell.angle_gamma   90.00
#
_symmetry.space_group_name_H-M   'P 1'
#
loop_
_entity.id
_entity.type
_entity.pdbx_description
1 polymer ?
#
loop_
_entity_poly.entity_id
_entity_poly.type
_entity_poly.pdbx_seq_one_letter_code
_entity_poly.pdbx_strand_id
1 'polypeptide(L)'
;MKPATNEAVAAEAALTVDQVTESPTGGKTKTSAKSAALKAWRLWRKENKGPLEEILTNPVGFELYKTMKKTSGSFVADSFEKWLQHNEQSKLWFAWRQAHTGPLREVLRDPEGWNLFRALKLEKGQAIPPTYEEWLELPEHKAVARRQEWSAWRRSHPGPLVTVLMDPEGWAFYRQAKVADGKDIPDQYRDWVEQPAVRRQAALDAWTHWRHGHPGQLTKVLADPEGWALYKVMAESADKSVQGTYEEWLEIRNTALTSRTAWRRSHSRGPLVEVLKDPAVYESYLLYNSKKGITVPSTYDEWIQLPEQQKAQASLKWSSWRKAHKGPLIEVLRNPEGWSLYVDMQQKTGNDKVPASYAEWVELYRPGRSSTSTNSVSSKWLQWRRSHEGPLEDVLADPEGWSLYSAHMQQRRRGGGSHSQSFPSDYGTWRTYHEVESKWTEWRKLHAGPLHRELGADPEGWNLYVDRCVSRGVQIPPTYTEWMKLPEQQALVDAEMWTQWRQNHPGPLLDALERDPTAAGWALYRSMLRASSGQLPIQVPDDLQEWMSDCSRIAKLCWRAWREKHKGPLRRVLSDPLGWALYKSMLECTDAGANNTASGSSAASILEFSTYEEWSEAKGPGRNAWIQWRRLHKGPLHEVLQDPEGWALYRASQMSKKGSKVIPETVGEFLEQPEQQKALATYNWALWRRDHRGPLLKVLEDPEGWALYSDLMKKVANKVYQSYEEWANSAEIHKGRAAREWRAWRRMNKGPLVDALANPEGWVLYKAWAVSENRPVVETYEEWCGQKDKEREWRDWRAKHGGPLHLALADPAGWEVYKRYCVARAKHSNAVPDAYEEWMSLPEQQQQLRKDAWVTWRQLHRGNLADVLSDPEGWTLFYNMKIAAHESIPTTYEEWVKTRPTHNSSNTGDMKQNHHNQAKERVVS
;
A
#
# COMPACT_ATOMS: atom_id res chain seq x y z
N MET A 1 20.75 60.60 -15.43
CA MET A 1 22.06 60.02 -15.07
C MET A 1 21.87 58.95 -13.99
N LYS A 2 21.96 57.67 -14.34
CA LYS A 2 22.39 56.52 -13.50
C LYS A 2 22.54 55.26 -14.41
N PRO A 3 23.60 55.16 -15.25
CA PRO A 3 23.89 53.95 -16.02
C PRO A 3 24.90 53.00 -15.33
N ALA A 4 25.60 53.48 -14.30
CA ALA A 4 26.81 52.83 -13.77
C ALA A 4 26.59 51.54 -12.96
N THR A 5 25.36 51.24 -12.51
CA THR A 5 25.08 50.05 -11.68
C THR A 5 24.81 48.78 -12.49
N ASN A 6 24.39 48.90 -13.76
CA ASN A 6 24.00 47.74 -14.56
C ASN A 6 25.20 47.05 -15.24
N GLU A 7 26.24 47.81 -15.60
CA GLU A 7 27.50 47.25 -16.09
C GLU A 7 28.30 46.56 -14.99
N ALA A 8 28.26 47.09 -13.76
CA ALA A 8 28.96 46.50 -12.61
C ALA A 8 28.40 45.12 -12.22
N VAL A 9 27.07 44.97 -12.17
CA VAL A 9 26.43 43.68 -11.84
C VAL A 9 26.61 42.65 -12.98
N ALA A 10 26.63 43.10 -14.24
CA ALA A 10 26.91 42.23 -15.38
C ALA A 10 28.39 41.82 -15.45
N ALA A 11 29.32 42.72 -15.14
CA ALA A 11 30.76 42.45 -15.09
C ALA A 11 31.12 41.53 -13.91
N GLU A 12 30.50 41.71 -12.75
CA GLU A 12 30.70 40.86 -11.56
C GLU A 12 30.14 39.45 -11.79
N ALA A 13 28.99 39.32 -12.46
CA ALA A 13 28.43 38.03 -12.87
C ALA A 13 29.25 37.32 -13.96
N ALA A 14 29.84 38.07 -14.90
CA ALA A 14 30.73 37.53 -15.93
C ALA A 14 32.09 37.05 -15.35
N LEU A 15 32.69 37.84 -14.46
CA LEU A 15 33.93 37.47 -13.75
C LEU A 15 33.76 36.21 -12.88
N THR A 16 32.59 36.06 -12.23
CA THR A 16 32.31 34.90 -11.38
C THR A 16 32.10 33.62 -12.19
N VAL A 17 31.76 33.73 -13.48
CA VAL A 17 31.58 32.57 -14.38
C VAL A 17 32.90 32.13 -15.01
N ASP A 18 33.77 33.07 -15.40
CA ASP A 18 35.11 32.74 -15.95
C ASP A 18 36.04 32.11 -14.90
N GLN A 19 35.95 32.52 -13.63
CA GLN A 19 36.73 31.90 -12.54
C GLN A 19 36.31 30.45 -12.21
N VAL A 20 35.13 30.01 -12.65
CA VAL A 20 34.62 28.65 -12.38
C VAL A 20 34.91 27.67 -13.52
N THR A 21 35.27 28.16 -14.71
CA THR A 21 35.52 27.34 -15.91
C THR A 21 36.90 26.69 -16.00
N GLU A 22 37.88 27.07 -15.15
CA GLU A 22 39.25 26.52 -15.22
C GLU A 22 39.55 25.33 -14.30
N SER A 23 38.59 24.83 -13.51
CA SER A 23 38.82 23.71 -12.59
C SER A 23 38.11 22.40 -13.03
N PRO A 24 38.84 21.34 -13.43
CA PRO A 24 38.24 20.08 -13.86
C PRO A 24 37.96 19.17 -12.67
N THR A 25 36.96 19.49 -11.83
CA THR A 25 36.46 18.56 -10.79
C THR A 25 34.93 18.57 -10.64
N GLY A 26 34.32 17.45 -11.07
CA GLY A 26 33.12 16.81 -10.52
C GLY A 26 31.89 17.62 -10.05
N GLY A 27 30.86 17.67 -10.90
CA GLY A 27 29.43 17.49 -10.54
C GLY A 27 28.67 18.55 -9.71
N LYS A 28 29.24 19.12 -8.64
CA LYS A 28 28.52 19.98 -7.67
C LYS A 28 28.50 21.47 -8.05
N THR A 29 29.46 21.93 -8.84
CA THR A 29 29.59 23.34 -9.26
C THR A 29 28.57 23.74 -10.35
N LYS A 30 28.19 22.78 -11.22
CA LYS A 30 27.26 23.01 -12.34
C LYS A 30 25.85 23.43 -11.89
N THR A 31 25.35 22.92 -10.76
CA THR A 31 24.03 23.27 -10.22
C THR A 31 23.98 24.66 -9.60
N SER A 32 25.07 25.10 -8.96
CA SER A 32 25.18 26.46 -8.40
C SER A 32 25.22 27.52 -9.51
N ALA A 33 26.09 27.33 -10.50
CA ALA A 33 26.21 28.22 -11.66
C ALA A 33 24.88 28.36 -12.44
N LYS A 34 24.16 27.24 -12.63
CA LYS A 34 22.83 27.24 -13.27
C LYS A 34 21.79 28.04 -12.47
N SER A 35 21.82 27.98 -11.14
CA SER A 35 20.91 28.73 -10.27
C SER A 35 21.21 30.24 -10.29
N ALA A 36 22.49 30.60 -10.28
CA ALA A 36 22.94 32.00 -10.35
C ALA A 36 22.57 32.65 -11.69
N ALA A 37 22.89 32.01 -12.82
CA ALA A 37 22.56 32.53 -14.15
C ALA A 37 21.05 32.68 -14.37
N LEU A 38 20.25 31.74 -13.84
CA LEU A 38 18.78 31.85 -13.88
C LEU A 38 18.23 32.99 -13.02
N LYS A 39 18.82 33.24 -11.84
CA LYS A 39 18.44 34.38 -10.99
C LYS A 39 18.76 35.72 -11.65
N ALA A 40 19.96 35.85 -12.23
CA ALA A 40 20.39 37.07 -12.94
C ALA A 40 19.47 37.39 -14.12
N TRP A 41 19.17 36.39 -14.97
CA TRP A 41 18.23 36.55 -16.07
C TRP A 41 16.81 36.93 -15.61
N ARG A 42 16.29 36.31 -14.53
CA ARG A 42 14.96 36.63 -13.99
C ARG A 42 14.88 38.02 -13.40
N LEU A 43 15.94 38.49 -12.73
CA LEU A 43 15.99 39.84 -12.16
C LEU A 43 15.95 40.87 -13.28
N TRP A 44 16.79 40.71 -14.29
CA TRP A 44 16.83 41.60 -15.46
C TRP A 44 15.51 41.59 -16.26
N ARG A 45 14.88 40.42 -16.43
CA ARG A 45 13.57 40.28 -17.10
C ARG A 45 12.39 40.89 -16.32
N LYS A 46 12.52 41.06 -15.00
CA LYS A 46 11.49 41.71 -14.19
C LYS A 46 11.37 43.21 -14.53
N GLU A 47 12.49 43.81 -14.91
CA GLU A 47 12.62 45.22 -15.25
C GLU A 47 12.42 45.49 -16.75
N ASN A 48 12.69 44.50 -17.62
CA ASN A 48 12.53 44.59 -19.07
C ASN A 48 11.41 43.65 -19.55
N LYS A 49 10.19 44.19 -19.72
CA LYS A 49 8.98 43.45 -20.12
C LYS A 49 8.72 43.57 -21.62
N GLY A 50 8.13 42.53 -22.22
CA GLY A 50 7.87 42.46 -23.66
C GLY A 50 8.04 41.04 -24.23
N PRO A 51 7.79 40.86 -25.54
CA PRO A 51 8.15 39.66 -26.29
C PRO A 51 9.65 39.35 -26.17
N LEU A 52 10.00 38.07 -26.17
CA LEU A 52 11.39 37.64 -25.96
C LEU A 52 12.30 38.14 -27.10
N GLU A 53 11.78 38.18 -28.33
CA GLU A 53 12.48 38.67 -29.51
C GLU A 53 12.88 40.15 -29.38
N GLU A 54 11.98 41.00 -28.88
CA GLU A 54 12.24 42.42 -28.67
C GLU A 54 13.22 42.65 -27.52
N ILE A 55 13.05 41.94 -26.42
CA ILE A 55 13.91 42.05 -25.23
C ILE A 55 15.35 41.62 -25.53
N LEU A 56 15.54 40.58 -26.34
CA LEU A 56 16.86 40.04 -26.66
C LEU A 56 17.63 40.87 -27.71
N THR A 57 17.02 41.91 -28.30
CA THR A 57 17.77 42.94 -29.06
C THR A 57 18.76 43.69 -28.18
N ASN A 58 18.51 43.75 -26.86
CA ASN A 58 19.43 44.34 -25.90
C ASN A 58 20.62 43.39 -25.68
N PRO A 59 21.88 43.82 -25.95
CA PRO A 59 23.06 42.96 -25.87
C PRO A 59 23.29 42.39 -24.47
N VAL A 60 22.95 43.15 -23.42
CA VAL A 60 23.06 42.70 -22.01
C VAL A 60 22.02 41.61 -21.72
N GLY A 61 20.80 41.78 -22.24
CA GLY A 61 19.75 40.77 -22.15
C GLY A 61 20.12 39.48 -22.88
N PHE A 62 20.70 39.60 -24.07
CA PHE A 62 21.12 38.45 -24.86
C PHE A 62 22.21 37.63 -24.16
N GLU A 63 23.22 38.27 -23.57
CA GLU A 63 24.29 37.58 -22.85
C GLU A 63 23.79 36.90 -21.56
N LEU A 64 22.89 37.53 -20.80
CA LEU A 64 22.24 36.90 -19.65
C LEU A 64 21.37 35.69 -20.04
N TYR A 65 20.70 35.77 -21.19
CA TYR A 65 19.93 34.66 -21.74
C TYR A 65 20.84 33.51 -22.22
N LYS A 66 21.93 33.84 -22.90
CA LYS A 66 22.95 32.89 -23.39
C LYS A 66 23.62 32.15 -22.24
N THR A 67 24.07 32.85 -21.21
CA THR A 67 24.67 32.26 -20.00
C THR A 67 23.69 31.35 -19.25
N MET A 68 22.43 31.77 -19.08
CA MET A 68 21.38 30.94 -18.47
C MET A 68 21.15 29.65 -19.28
N LYS A 69 21.08 29.73 -20.61
CA LYS A 69 20.83 28.55 -21.43
C LYS A 69 22.05 27.62 -21.52
N LYS A 70 23.26 28.17 -21.65
CA LYS A 70 24.52 27.41 -21.67
C LYS A 70 24.69 26.61 -20.38
N THR A 71 24.43 27.23 -19.21
CA THR A 71 24.46 26.53 -17.90
C THR A 71 23.34 25.51 -17.73
N SER A 72 22.25 25.61 -18.50
CA SER A 72 21.16 24.62 -18.51
C SER A 72 21.42 23.40 -19.40
N GLY A 73 22.53 23.39 -20.15
CA GLY A 73 22.84 22.36 -21.15
C GLY A 73 22.08 22.54 -22.47
N SER A 74 21.50 23.71 -22.71
CA SER A 74 20.81 24.04 -23.96
C SER A 74 21.73 24.83 -24.89
N PHE A 75 21.70 24.50 -26.19
CA PHE A 75 22.39 25.29 -27.21
C PHE A 75 21.75 26.68 -27.35
N VAL A 76 22.58 27.73 -27.42
CA VAL A 76 22.19 29.09 -27.81
C VAL A 76 23.24 29.62 -28.77
N ALA A 77 22.77 30.25 -29.84
CA ALA A 77 23.62 30.83 -30.85
C ALA A 77 24.52 31.94 -30.27
N ASP A 78 25.66 32.15 -30.91
CA ASP A 78 26.66 33.10 -30.39
C ASP A 78 26.27 34.56 -30.53
N SER A 79 25.31 34.87 -31.42
CA SER A 79 24.77 36.21 -31.67
C SER A 79 23.23 36.22 -31.70
N PHE A 80 22.65 37.38 -31.43
CA PHE A 80 21.20 37.59 -31.49
C PHE A 80 20.62 37.31 -32.88
N GLU A 81 21.31 37.71 -33.95
CA GLU A 81 20.90 37.48 -35.34
C GLU A 81 20.80 35.98 -35.67
N LYS A 82 21.80 35.20 -35.26
CA LYS A 82 21.78 33.74 -35.41
C LYS A 82 20.71 33.08 -34.53
N TRP A 83 20.46 33.64 -33.33
CA TRP A 83 19.38 33.17 -32.48
C TRP A 83 18.01 33.43 -33.10
N LEU A 84 17.82 34.59 -33.74
CA LEU A 84 16.59 34.96 -34.42
C LEU A 84 16.32 34.02 -35.60
N GLN A 85 17.33 33.75 -36.43
CA GLN A 85 17.26 32.77 -37.52
C GLN A 85 16.86 31.37 -37.01
N HIS A 86 17.48 30.89 -35.93
CA HIS A 86 17.14 29.59 -35.33
C HIS A 86 15.73 29.56 -34.73
N ASN A 87 15.26 30.69 -34.17
CA ASN A 87 13.90 30.82 -33.66
C ASN A 87 12.88 30.81 -34.80
N GLU A 88 13.19 31.43 -35.94
CA GLU A 88 12.36 31.40 -37.14
C GLU A 88 12.27 29.98 -37.73
N GLN A 89 13.38 29.26 -37.88
CA GLN A 89 13.36 27.86 -38.33
C GLN A 89 12.59 26.94 -37.38
N SER A 90 12.72 27.17 -36.06
CA SER A 90 11.91 26.48 -35.05
C SER A 90 10.41 26.76 -35.26
N LYS A 91 10.03 28.02 -35.49
CA LYS A 91 8.64 28.42 -35.77
C LYS A 91 8.11 27.76 -37.04
N LEU A 92 8.89 27.73 -38.11
CA LEU A 92 8.53 27.08 -39.38
C LEU A 92 8.31 25.57 -39.20
N TRP A 93 9.21 24.87 -38.51
CA TRP A 93 9.03 23.46 -38.18
C TRP A 93 7.77 23.20 -37.33
N PHE A 94 7.53 24.02 -36.30
CA PHE A 94 6.36 23.84 -35.44
C PHE A 94 5.05 24.15 -36.16
N ALA A 95 5.02 25.16 -37.02
CA ALA A 95 3.88 25.45 -37.90
C ALA A 95 3.61 24.29 -38.86
N TRP A 96 4.65 23.77 -39.52
CA TRP A 96 4.57 22.58 -40.37
C TRP A 96 4.02 21.37 -39.62
N ARG A 97 4.53 21.12 -38.42
CA ARG A 97 4.12 19.99 -37.57
C ARG A 97 2.68 20.10 -37.06
N GLN A 98 2.19 21.33 -36.85
CA GLN A 98 0.79 21.57 -36.50
C GLN A 98 -0.16 21.35 -37.68
N ALA A 99 0.26 21.71 -38.90
CA ALA A 99 -0.51 21.47 -40.11
C ALA A 99 -0.56 19.99 -40.51
N HIS A 100 0.52 19.23 -40.25
CA HIS A 100 0.63 17.82 -40.62
C HIS A 100 0.58 16.92 -39.37
N THR A 101 -0.63 16.49 -39.01
CA THR A 101 -0.87 15.60 -37.88
C THR A 101 -0.65 14.14 -38.27
N GLY A 102 0.22 13.43 -37.55
CA GLY A 102 0.60 12.05 -37.85
C GLY A 102 1.84 11.61 -37.06
N PRO A 103 2.24 10.33 -37.09
CA PRO A 103 3.51 9.86 -36.56
C PRO A 103 4.69 10.63 -37.16
N LEU A 104 5.73 10.91 -36.35
CA LEU A 104 6.87 11.74 -36.79
C LEU A 104 7.52 11.23 -38.09
N ARG A 105 7.58 9.91 -38.30
CA ARG A 105 8.15 9.30 -39.52
C ARG A 105 7.36 9.65 -40.78
N GLU A 106 6.05 9.67 -40.71
CA GLU A 106 5.20 10.00 -41.86
C GLU A 106 5.34 11.48 -42.22
N VAL A 107 5.45 12.34 -41.23
CA VAL A 107 5.67 13.79 -41.41
C VAL A 107 7.07 14.11 -41.93
N LEU A 108 8.08 13.32 -41.56
CA LEU A 108 9.46 13.47 -42.01
C LEU A 108 9.75 12.78 -43.35
N ARG A 109 8.82 11.95 -43.86
CA ARG A 109 8.92 11.38 -45.20
C ARG A 109 8.71 12.44 -46.29
N ASP A 110 7.99 13.51 -45.95
CA ASP A 110 7.87 14.67 -46.81
C ASP A 110 9.23 15.41 -46.90
N PRO A 111 9.76 15.68 -48.11
CA PRO A 111 11.01 16.40 -48.29
C PRO A 111 11.05 17.77 -47.60
N GLU A 112 9.94 18.50 -47.56
CA GLU A 112 9.85 19.81 -46.93
C GLU A 112 9.88 19.68 -45.40
N GLY A 113 9.12 18.72 -44.86
CA GLY A 113 9.16 18.35 -43.44
C GLY A 113 10.55 17.88 -42.99
N TRP A 114 11.21 17.06 -43.81
CA TRP A 114 12.58 16.60 -43.56
C TRP A 114 13.58 17.76 -43.52
N ASN A 115 13.52 18.66 -44.49
CA ASN A 115 14.43 19.80 -44.57
C ASN A 115 14.26 20.75 -43.38
N LEU A 116 13.02 21.04 -42.97
CA LEU A 116 12.73 21.86 -41.79
C LEU A 116 13.22 21.20 -40.49
N PHE A 117 13.02 19.89 -40.36
CA PHE A 117 13.51 19.12 -39.21
C PHE A 117 15.04 19.04 -39.17
N ARG A 118 15.66 18.79 -40.31
CA ARG A 118 17.12 18.71 -40.45
C ARG A 118 17.77 20.05 -40.15
N ALA A 119 17.25 21.15 -40.71
CA ALA A 119 17.74 22.49 -40.45
C ALA A 119 17.68 22.82 -38.95
N LEU A 120 16.51 22.59 -38.32
CA LEU A 120 16.32 22.76 -36.88
C LEU A 120 17.31 21.97 -36.02
N LYS A 121 17.70 20.78 -36.47
CA LYS A 121 18.53 19.85 -35.71
C LYS A 121 20.02 20.09 -35.89
N LEU A 122 20.46 20.39 -37.12
CA LEU A 122 21.82 20.83 -37.43
C LEU A 122 22.13 22.12 -36.68
N GLU A 123 21.19 23.06 -36.64
CA GLU A 123 21.35 24.31 -35.88
C GLU A 123 21.39 24.11 -34.37
N LYS A 124 20.81 23.02 -33.84
CA LYS A 124 20.93 22.63 -32.42
C LYS A 124 22.21 21.84 -32.12
N GLY A 125 23.12 21.72 -33.08
CA GLY A 125 24.35 20.95 -32.96
C GLY A 125 24.15 19.44 -32.91
N GLN A 126 22.99 18.93 -33.36
CA GLN A 126 22.75 17.50 -33.47
C GLN A 126 23.18 17.03 -34.86
N ALA A 127 24.10 16.05 -34.90
CA ALA A 127 24.50 15.42 -36.14
C ALA A 127 23.31 14.61 -36.69
N ILE A 128 22.69 15.10 -37.77
CA ILE A 128 21.64 14.41 -38.50
C ILE A 128 22.13 14.16 -39.93
N PRO A 129 21.93 12.95 -40.47
CA PRO A 129 22.27 12.63 -41.85
C PRO A 129 21.61 13.58 -42.87
N PRO A 130 22.17 13.71 -44.08
CA PRO A 130 21.60 14.55 -45.13
C PRO A 130 20.20 14.13 -45.58
N THR A 131 19.92 12.83 -45.58
CA THR A 131 18.71 12.23 -46.14
C THR A 131 17.85 11.56 -45.07
N TYR A 132 16.55 11.51 -45.32
CA TYR A 132 15.59 10.84 -44.43
C TYR A 132 15.87 9.33 -44.37
N GLU A 133 16.31 8.75 -45.49
CA GLU A 133 16.67 7.34 -45.62
C GLU A 133 17.85 6.99 -44.71
N GLU A 134 18.93 7.78 -44.72
CA GLU A 134 20.07 7.55 -43.82
C GLU A 134 19.71 7.76 -42.35
N TRP A 135 18.76 8.65 -42.06
CA TRP A 135 18.24 8.85 -40.71
C TRP A 135 17.43 7.64 -40.22
N LEU A 136 16.64 7.00 -41.08
CA LEU A 136 15.97 5.73 -40.75
C LEU A 136 16.95 4.60 -40.44
N GLU A 137 18.12 4.62 -41.09
CA GLU A 137 19.17 3.62 -40.91
C GLU A 137 19.92 3.74 -39.58
N LEU A 138 19.72 4.82 -38.81
CA LEU A 138 20.32 4.98 -37.48
C LEU A 138 19.83 3.90 -36.50
N PRO A 139 20.71 3.37 -35.61
CA PRO A 139 20.36 2.28 -34.69
C PRO A 139 19.11 2.54 -33.84
N GLU A 140 18.93 3.77 -33.36
CA GLU A 140 17.78 4.17 -32.55
C GLU A 140 16.46 4.06 -33.33
N HIS A 141 16.48 4.38 -34.62
CA HIS A 141 15.29 4.34 -35.47
C HIS A 141 15.03 2.91 -35.98
N LYS A 142 16.07 2.14 -36.29
CA LYS A 142 15.90 0.69 -36.52
C LYS A 142 15.23 0.00 -35.35
N ALA A 143 15.62 0.30 -34.11
CA ALA A 143 15.00 -0.27 -32.91
C ALA A 143 13.50 0.04 -32.81
N VAL A 144 13.09 1.28 -33.10
CA VAL A 144 11.67 1.68 -33.12
C VAL A 144 10.89 0.94 -34.21
N ALA A 145 11.47 0.76 -35.40
CA ALA A 145 10.85 0.02 -36.50
C ALA A 145 10.62 -1.46 -36.12
N ARG A 146 11.66 -2.14 -35.62
CA ARG A 146 11.58 -3.54 -35.18
C ARG A 146 10.55 -3.75 -34.08
N ARG A 147 10.41 -2.81 -33.14
CA ARG A 147 9.35 -2.86 -32.11
C ARG A 147 7.96 -2.74 -32.71
N GLN A 148 7.77 -1.89 -33.72
CA GLN A 148 6.48 -1.74 -34.41
C GLN A 148 6.13 -3.00 -35.19
N GLU A 149 7.09 -3.60 -35.91
CA GLU A 149 6.95 -4.88 -36.62
C GLU A 149 6.54 -6.00 -35.66
N TRP A 150 7.28 -6.17 -34.56
CA TRP A 150 6.94 -7.12 -33.50
C TRP A 150 5.54 -6.87 -32.90
N SER A 151 5.17 -5.61 -32.66
CA SER A 151 3.86 -5.25 -32.10
C SER A 151 2.73 -5.45 -33.11
N ALA A 152 2.98 -5.30 -34.41
CA ALA A 152 2.03 -5.64 -35.47
C ALA A 152 1.84 -7.17 -35.52
N TRP A 153 2.93 -7.92 -35.53
CA TRP A 153 2.92 -9.40 -35.49
C TRP A 153 2.14 -9.93 -34.28
N ARG A 154 2.35 -9.37 -33.08
CA ARG A 154 1.62 -9.80 -31.88
C ARG A 154 0.13 -9.46 -31.90
N ARG A 155 -0.27 -8.44 -32.65
CA ARG A 155 -1.69 -8.12 -32.82
C ARG A 155 -2.38 -9.08 -33.78
N SER A 156 -1.69 -9.55 -34.82
CA SER A 156 -2.21 -10.58 -35.72
C SER A 156 -2.14 -11.99 -35.14
N HIS A 157 -1.23 -12.25 -34.20
CA HIS A 157 -1.04 -13.57 -33.55
C HIS A 157 -1.29 -13.50 -32.03
N PRO A 158 -2.58 -13.48 -31.61
CA PRO A 158 -2.95 -13.50 -30.20
C PRO A 158 -2.68 -14.89 -29.59
N GLY A 159 -2.19 -14.90 -28.35
CA GLY A 159 -1.91 -16.15 -27.62
C GLY A 159 -0.74 -16.03 -26.64
N PRO A 160 -0.44 -17.10 -25.89
CA PRO A 160 0.73 -17.19 -25.02
C PRO A 160 2.01 -16.85 -25.78
N LEU A 161 2.94 -16.16 -25.12
CA LEU A 161 4.14 -15.68 -25.80
C LEU A 161 4.98 -16.83 -26.35
N VAL A 162 5.16 -17.89 -25.57
CA VAL A 162 5.95 -19.07 -25.96
C VAL A 162 5.36 -19.74 -27.20
N THR A 163 4.04 -19.95 -27.26
CA THR A 163 3.39 -20.58 -28.42
C THR A 163 3.48 -19.73 -29.68
N VAL A 164 3.36 -18.40 -29.55
CA VAL A 164 3.47 -17.47 -30.70
C VAL A 164 4.91 -17.36 -31.20
N LEU A 165 5.90 -17.59 -30.34
CA LEU A 165 7.32 -17.58 -30.69
C LEU A 165 7.86 -18.93 -31.15
N MET A 166 7.04 -20.00 -31.12
CA MET A 166 7.39 -21.26 -31.80
C MET A 166 7.47 -21.07 -33.32
N ASP A 167 6.72 -20.10 -33.85
CA ASP A 167 6.81 -19.70 -35.25
C ASP A 167 8.20 -19.06 -35.52
N PRO A 168 8.97 -19.58 -36.50
CA PRO A 168 10.27 -19.03 -36.88
C PRO A 168 10.22 -17.53 -37.23
N GLU A 169 9.13 -17.06 -37.86
CA GLU A 169 8.95 -15.65 -38.22
C GLU A 169 8.70 -14.80 -36.97
N GLY A 170 7.84 -15.29 -36.07
CA GLY A 170 7.57 -14.66 -34.78
C GLY A 170 8.81 -14.56 -33.89
N TRP A 171 9.61 -15.63 -33.86
CA TRP A 171 10.91 -15.67 -33.17
C TRP A 171 11.88 -14.64 -33.75
N ALA A 172 11.97 -14.54 -35.07
CA ALA A 172 12.83 -13.57 -35.74
C ALA A 172 12.45 -12.12 -35.39
N PHE A 173 11.16 -11.76 -35.45
CA PHE A 173 10.70 -10.42 -35.07
C PHE A 173 10.97 -10.11 -33.60
N TYR A 174 10.72 -11.07 -32.71
CA TYR A 174 10.96 -10.92 -31.28
C TYR A 174 12.45 -10.73 -30.96
N ARG A 175 13.31 -11.57 -31.53
CA ARG A 175 14.76 -11.48 -31.36
C ARG A 175 15.28 -10.15 -31.89
N GLN A 176 14.89 -9.74 -33.10
CA GLN A 176 15.31 -8.46 -33.68
C GLN A 176 14.88 -7.26 -32.82
N ALA A 177 13.66 -7.28 -32.27
CA ALA A 177 13.20 -6.22 -31.38
C ALA A 177 13.97 -6.19 -30.05
N LYS A 178 14.33 -7.34 -29.48
CA LYS A 178 15.02 -7.43 -28.19
C LYS A 178 16.52 -7.17 -28.28
N VAL A 179 17.16 -7.64 -29.34
CA VAL A 179 18.57 -7.29 -29.65
C VAL A 179 18.69 -5.79 -29.89
N ALA A 180 17.72 -5.17 -30.59
CA ALA A 180 17.68 -3.72 -30.77
C ALA A 180 17.42 -2.94 -29.46
N ASP A 181 16.83 -3.58 -28.45
CA ASP A 181 16.70 -3.03 -27.09
C ASP A 181 17.99 -3.17 -26.25
N GLY A 182 19.05 -3.75 -26.82
CA GLY A 182 20.30 -4.06 -26.12
C GLY A 182 20.19 -5.26 -25.18
N LYS A 183 19.18 -6.14 -25.37
CA LYS A 183 19.05 -7.37 -24.59
C LYS A 183 19.73 -8.53 -25.29
N ASP A 184 20.49 -9.28 -24.52
CA ASP A 184 21.09 -10.53 -24.97
C ASP A 184 20.02 -11.64 -24.99
N ILE A 185 19.74 -12.15 -26.19
CA ILE A 185 18.77 -13.23 -26.41
C ILE A 185 19.45 -14.30 -27.26
N PRO A 186 19.33 -15.59 -26.90
CA PRO A 186 19.88 -16.69 -27.69
C PRO A 186 19.47 -16.65 -29.16
N ASP A 187 20.25 -17.28 -30.03
CA ASP A 187 19.95 -17.33 -31.46
C ASP A 187 18.77 -18.27 -31.76
N GLN A 188 18.65 -19.35 -31.00
CA GLN A 188 17.59 -20.34 -31.18
C GLN A 188 16.48 -20.17 -30.15
N TYR A 189 15.24 -20.32 -30.62
CA TYR A 189 14.04 -20.32 -29.79
C TYR A 189 14.12 -21.38 -28.68
N ARG A 190 14.70 -22.55 -29.00
CA ARG A 190 14.85 -23.66 -28.05
C ARG A 190 15.64 -23.24 -26.81
N ASP A 191 16.80 -22.64 -27.00
CA ASP A 191 17.69 -22.19 -25.91
C ASP A 191 17.01 -21.13 -25.04
N TRP A 192 16.16 -20.29 -25.65
CA TRP A 192 15.39 -19.28 -24.93
C TRP A 192 14.26 -19.88 -24.09
N VAL A 193 13.53 -20.88 -24.61
CA VAL A 193 12.47 -21.59 -23.86
C VAL A 193 13.03 -22.42 -22.72
N GLU A 194 14.26 -22.90 -22.85
CA GLU A 194 14.92 -23.69 -21.81
C GLU A 194 15.33 -22.86 -20.59
N GLN A 195 15.32 -21.52 -20.68
CA GLN A 195 15.61 -20.63 -19.56
C GLN A 195 14.58 -20.78 -18.42
N PRO A 196 15.02 -20.91 -17.14
CA PRO A 196 14.11 -21.10 -16.00
C PRO A 196 13.03 -20.01 -15.86
N ALA A 197 13.40 -18.75 -16.14
CA ALA A 197 12.48 -17.62 -16.08
C ALA A 197 11.38 -17.71 -17.15
N VAL A 198 11.73 -18.19 -18.36
CA VAL A 198 10.79 -18.36 -19.47
C VAL A 198 9.86 -19.54 -19.21
N ARG A 199 10.38 -20.67 -18.71
CA ARG A 199 9.57 -21.83 -18.30
C ARG A 199 8.55 -21.48 -17.22
N ARG A 200 8.96 -20.71 -16.20
CA ARG A 200 8.07 -20.23 -15.14
C ARG A 200 6.95 -19.35 -15.70
N GLN A 201 7.29 -18.42 -16.59
CA GLN A 201 6.29 -17.55 -17.22
C GLN A 201 5.33 -18.34 -18.12
N ALA A 202 5.85 -19.30 -18.89
CA ALA A 202 5.05 -20.17 -19.76
C ALA A 202 4.05 -21.01 -18.96
N ALA A 203 4.50 -21.60 -17.85
CA ALA A 203 3.66 -22.40 -16.97
C ALA A 203 2.55 -21.56 -16.32
N LEU A 204 2.88 -20.32 -15.89
CA LEU A 204 1.91 -19.38 -15.34
C LEU A 204 0.88 -18.94 -16.39
N ASP A 205 1.32 -18.62 -17.60
CA ASP A 205 0.44 -18.20 -18.69
C ASP A 205 -0.48 -19.34 -19.13
N ALA A 206 0.03 -20.58 -19.23
CA ALA A 206 -0.75 -21.77 -19.57
C ALA A 206 -1.82 -22.07 -18.50
N TRP A 207 -1.45 -22.05 -17.22
CA TRP A 207 -2.41 -22.21 -16.12
C TRP A 207 -3.45 -21.09 -16.12
N THR A 208 -3.03 -19.84 -16.34
CA THR A 208 -3.93 -18.68 -16.33
C THR A 208 -4.91 -18.74 -17.50
N HIS A 209 -4.45 -19.13 -18.69
CA HIS A 209 -5.30 -19.31 -19.87
C HIS A 209 -6.33 -20.43 -19.65
N TRP A 210 -5.88 -21.60 -19.18
CA TRP A 210 -6.76 -22.71 -18.80
C TRP A 210 -7.81 -22.30 -17.78
N ARG A 211 -7.39 -21.52 -16.77
CA ARG A 211 -8.26 -21.03 -15.70
C ARG A 211 -9.34 -20.06 -16.17
N HIS A 212 -9.07 -19.27 -17.22
CA HIS A 212 -10.07 -18.40 -17.84
C HIS A 212 -11.13 -19.21 -18.60
N GLY A 213 -10.72 -20.30 -19.28
CA GLY A 213 -11.65 -21.22 -19.96
C GLY A 213 -12.47 -22.09 -19.00
N HIS A 214 -11.96 -22.34 -17.79
CA HIS A 214 -12.59 -23.21 -16.79
C HIS A 214 -12.91 -22.44 -15.50
N PRO A 215 -13.95 -21.57 -15.50
CA PRO A 215 -14.39 -20.85 -14.31
C PRO A 215 -15.06 -21.81 -13.31
N GLY A 216 -14.86 -21.59 -12.00
CA GLY A 216 -15.39 -22.50 -10.98
C GLY A 216 -14.51 -22.60 -9.75
N GLN A 217 -14.88 -23.44 -8.79
CA GLN A 217 -14.06 -23.69 -7.60
C GLN A 217 -12.77 -24.42 -7.97
N LEU A 218 -11.65 -24.02 -7.36
CA LEU A 218 -10.33 -24.58 -7.65
C LEU A 218 -10.28 -26.12 -7.49
N THR A 219 -11.03 -26.71 -6.54
CA THR A 219 -11.17 -28.18 -6.42
C THR A 219 -11.70 -28.81 -7.70
N LYS A 220 -12.76 -28.26 -8.28
CA LYS A 220 -13.39 -28.84 -9.48
C LYS A 220 -12.51 -28.68 -10.72
N VAL A 221 -11.75 -27.59 -10.78
CA VAL A 221 -10.82 -27.32 -11.88
C VAL A 221 -9.56 -28.18 -11.78
N LEU A 222 -9.09 -28.48 -10.56
CA LEU A 222 -7.95 -29.37 -10.33
C LEU A 222 -8.32 -30.85 -10.31
N ALA A 223 -9.60 -31.20 -10.19
CA ALA A 223 -10.07 -32.57 -10.37
C ALA A 223 -9.99 -33.02 -11.84
N ASP A 224 -9.89 -32.06 -12.77
CA ASP A 224 -9.56 -32.35 -14.15
C ASP A 224 -8.06 -32.69 -14.26
N PRO A 225 -7.69 -33.86 -14.82
CA PRO A 225 -6.30 -34.26 -15.00
C PRO A 225 -5.45 -33.22 -15.75
N GLU A 226 -6.02 -32.52 -16.75
CA GLU A 226 -5.33 -31.49 -17.51
C GLU A 226 -5.11 -30.23 -16.65
N GLY A 227 -6.12 -29.86 -15.85
CA GLY A 227 -6.03 -28.78 -14.88
C GLY A 227 -4.99 -29.04 -13.78
N TRP A 228 -4.94 -30.28 -13.27
CA TRP A 228 -3.93 -30.70 -12.28
C TRP A 228 -2.52 -30.64 -12.85
N ALA A 229 -2.30 -31.17 -14.05
CA ALA A 229 -1.00 -31.17 -14.70
C ALA A 229 -0.48 -29.74 -14.91
N LEU A 230 -1.33 -28.83 -15.41
CA LEU A 230 -0.95 -27.42 -15.61
C LEU A 230 -0.66 -26.69 -14.29
N TYR A 231 -1.46 -26.96 -13.25
CA TYR A 231 -1.23 -26.39 -11.92
C TYR A 231 0.07 -26.91 -11.28
N LYS A 232 0.35 -28.20 -11.44
CA LYS A 232 1.56 -28.86 -10.94
C LYS A 232 2.81 -28.26 -11.59
N VAL A 233 2.85 -28.19 -12.92
CA VAL A 233 3.96 -27.56 -13.66
C VAL A 233 4.14 -26.10 -13.25
N MET A 234 3.06 -25.34 -13.06
CA MET A 234 3.14 -23.96 -12.56
C MET A 234 3.72 -23.88 -11.15
N ALA A 235 3.26 -24.72 -10.22
CA ALA A 235 3.71 -24.69 -8.84
C ALA A 235 5.16 -25.19 -8.68
N GLU A 236 5.55 -26.24 -9.40
CA GLU A 236 6.92 -26.77 -9.43
C GLU A 236 7.89 -25.77 -10.08
N SER A 237 7.46 -25.05 -11.13
CA SER A 237 8.26 -23.97 -11.72
C SER A 237 8.52 -22.80 -10.76
N ALA A 238 7.72 -22.67 -9.70
CA ALA A 238 7.86 -21.68 -8.63
C ALA A 238 8.62 -22.20 -7.39
N ASP A 239 9.38 -23.30 -7.55
CA ASP A 239 10.16 -23.97 -6.51
C ASP A 239 9.32 -24.49 -5.32
N LYS A 240 8.04 -24.78 -5.56
CA LYS A 240 7.17 -25.42 -4.56
C LYS A 240 7.04 -26.90 -4.88
N SER A 241 7.34 -27.76 -3.90
CA SER A 241 7.01 -29.18 -4.02
C SER A 241 5.49 -29.35 -4.01
N VAL A 242 4.98 -30.03 -5.02
CA VAL A 242 3.56 -30.42 -5.12
C VAL A 242 3.51 -31.94 -5.20
N GLN A 243 2.47 -32.52 -4.62
CA GLN A 243 2.31 -33.97 -4.57
C GLN A 243 2.15 -34.60 -5.97
N GLY A 244 2.31 -35.92 -6.04
CA GLY A 244 2.27 -36.68 -7.28
C GLY A 244 0.93 -36.57 -7.97
N THR A 245 -0.15 -36.76 -7.21
CA THR A 245 -1.54 -36.86 -7.69
C THR A 245 -2.46 -35.80 -7.09
N TYR A 246 -3.59 -35.56 -7.77
CA TYR A 246 -4.64 -34.66 -7.27
C TYR A 246 -5.25 -35.21 -5.98
N GLU A 247 -5.39 -36.54 -5.87
CA GLU A 247 -5.92 -37.26 -4.73
C GLU A 247 -5.07 -37.04 -3.47
N GLU A 248 -3.74 -37.17 -3.57
CA GLU A 248 -2.80 -36.89 -2.47
C GLU A 248 -2.87 -35.42 -2.02
N TRP A 249 -2.95 -34.50 -2.98
CA TRP A 249 -3.12 -33.08 -2.67
C TRP A 249 -4.46 -32.78 -2.02
N LEU A 250 -5.53 -33.44 -2.49
CA LEU A 250 -6.87 -33.33 -1.94
C LEU A 250 -6.94 -33.94 -0.54
N GLU A 251 -6.25 -35.04 -0.28
CA GLU A 251 -6.11 -35.65 1.04
C GLU A 251 -5.33 -34.77 2.00
N ILE A 252 -4.20 -34.16 1.61
CA ILE A 252 -3.47 -33.20 2.45
C ILE A 252 -4.32 -31.95 2.72
N ARG A 253 -5.05 -31.48 1.71
CA ARG A 253 -5.98 -30.35 1.84
C ARG A 253 -7.17 -30.70 2.73
N ASN A 254 -7.69 -31.92 2.65
CA ASN A 254 -8.81 -32.38 3.46
C ASN A 254 -8.36 -32.72 4.88
N THR A 255 -7.14 -33.25 5.08
CA THR A 255 -6.54 -33.39 6.41
C THR A 255 -6.22 -32.05 7.07
N ALA A 256 -6.12 -30.96 6.30
CA ALA A 256 -6.14 -29.57 6.82
C ALA A 256 -7.52 -29.10 7.37
N LEU A 257 -8.49 -30.01 7.58
CA LEU A 257 -9.78 -29.79 8.26
C LEU A 257 -9.67 -29.38 9.75
N THR A 258 -8.49 -29.08 10.28
CA THR A 258 -8.34 -28.47 11.62
C THR A 258 -8.76 -26.99 11.64
N SER A 259 -8.90 -26.34 10.49
CA SER A 259 -9.38 -24.95 10.42
C SER A 259 -10.92 -24.88 10.46
N ARG A 260 -11.44 -24.09 11.41
CA ARG A 260 -12.89 -23.83 11.59
C ARG A 260 -13.56 -23.33 10.30
N THR A 261 -12.77 -22.66 9.46
CA THR A 261 -13.19 -22.09 8.18
C THR A 261 -13.43 -23.15 7.11
N ALA A 262 -12.69 -24.26 7.11
CA ALA A 262 -12.89 -25.37 6.17
C ALA A 262 -14.13 -26.20 6.54
N TRP A 263 -14.31 -26.55 7.82
CA TRP A 263 -15.49 -27.27 8.31
C TRP A 263 -16.80 -26.50 8.07
N ARG A 264 -16.82 -25.17 8.33
CA ARG A 264 -17.99 -24.33 8.01
C ARG A 264 -18.31 -24.23 6.52
N ARG A 265 -17.33 -24.41 5.63
CA ARG A 265 -17.55 -24.33 4.18
C ARG A 265 -18.23 -25.58 3.62
N SER A 266 -18.01 -26.74 4.23
CA SER A 266 -18.59 -28.01 3.79
C SER A 266 -19.94 -28.33 4.44
N HIS A 267 -20.20 -27.86 5.67
CA HIS A 267 -21.38 -28.31 6.45
C HIS A 267 -22.49 -27.26 6.63
N SER A 268 -22.39 -26.06 6.03
CA SER A 268 -23.49 -25.11 5.65
C SER A 268 -23.25 -23.61 5.94
N ARG A 269 -24.03 -22.74 5.28
CA ARG A 269 -24.04 -21.27 5.44
C ARG A 269 -25.14 -20.85 6.43
N GLY A 270 -24.76 -20.41 7.62
CA GLY A 270 -25.71 -19.85 8.59
C GLY A 270 -25.13 -19.66 10.00
N PRO A 271 -25.91 -19.08 10.93
CA PRO A 271 -25.58 -19.05 12.35
C PRO A 271 -25.32 -20.46 12.88
N LEU A 272 -24.28 -20.64 13.70
CA LEU A 272 -23.84 -21.97 14.13
C LEU A 272 -24.96 -22.76 14.84
N VAL A 273 -25.77 -22.07 15.65
CA VAL A 273 -26.91 -22.64 16.37
C VAL A 273 -27.92 -23.28 15.42
N GLU A 274 -28.23 -22.64 14.28
CA GLU A 274 -29.20 -23.19 13.31
C GLU A 274 -28.61 -24.36 12.52
N VAL A 275 -27.30 -24.30 12.26
CA VAL A 275 -26.54 -25.31 11.50
C VAL A 275 -26.41 -26.61 12.31
N LEU A 276 -26.20 -26.49 13.62
CA LEU A 276 -25.98 -27.62 14.53
C LEU A 276 -27.27 -28.32 14.96
N LYS A 277 -28.46 -27.82 14.57
CA LYS A 277 -29.74 -28.53 14.76
C LYS A 277 -29.81 -29.83 13.96
N ASP A 278 -29.07 -29.90 12.85
CA ASP A 278 -28.95 -31.12 12.06
C ASP A 278 -28.07 -32.14 12.81
N PRO A 279 -28.60 -33.33 13.16
CA PRO A 279 -27.86 -34.35 13.88
C PRO A 279 -26.54 -34.75 13.21
N ALA A 280 -26.52 -34.85 11.87
CA ALA A 280 -25.31 -35.24 11.13
C ALA A 280 -24.22 -34.17 11.22
N VAL A 281 -24.62 -32.89 11.28
CA VAL A 281 -23.68 -31.77 11.43
C VAL A 281 -23.20 -31.67 12.88
N TYR A 282 -24.05 -31.98 13.86
CA TYR A 282 -23.67 -32.03 15.27
C TYR A 282 -22.62 -33.11 15.54
N GLU A 283 -22.77 -34.32 14.98
CA GLU A 283 -21.76 -35.38 15.09
C GLU A 283 -20.41 -34.96 14.49
N SER A 284 -20.42 -34.28 13.34
CA SER A 284 -19.19 -33.73 12.75
C SER A 284 -18.55 -32.64 13.62
N TYR A 285 -19.35 -31.88 14.36
CA TYR A 285 -18.90 -30.86 15.30
C TYR A 285 -18.29 -31.49 16.57
N LEU A 286 -18.84 -32.60 17.06
CA LEU A 286 -18.24 -33.39 18.14
C LEU A 286 -16.88 -33.94 17.73
N LEU A 287 -16.77 -34.54 16.53
CA LEU A 287 -15.51 -35.05 15.99
C LEU A 287 -14.46 -33.94 15.77
N TYR A 288 -14.89 -32.75 15.37
CA TYR A 288 -14.00 -31.60 15.21
C TYR A 288 -13.43 -31.11 16.54
N ASN A 289 -14.27 -31.02 17.59
CA ASN A 289 -13.86 -30.52 18.89
C ASN A 289 -13.10 -31.57 19.73
N SER A 290 -13.43 -32.85 19.58
CA SER A 290 -12.68 -33.95 20.22
C SER A 290 -11.21 -34.00 19.74
N LYS A 291 -10.97 -33.79 18.44
CA LYS A 291 -9.62 -33.63 17.86
C LYS A 291 -8.84 -32.41 18.39
N LYS A 292 -9.52 -31.45 19.00
CA LYS A 292 -8.91 -30.26 19.65
C LYS A 292 -8.81 -30.37 21.16
N GLY A 293 -9.21 -31.50 21.74
CA GLY A 293 -9.27 -31.69 23.19
C GLY A 293 -10.34 -30.83 23.88
N ILE A 294 -11.33 -30.32 23.14
CA ILE A 294 -12.42 -29.50 23.69
C ILE A 294 -13.61 -30.43 23.98
N THR A 295 -14.03 -30.49 25.24
CA THR A 295 -15.24 -31.21 25.65
C THR A 295 -16.48 -30.39 25.33
N VAL A 296 -17.41 -31.02 24.61
CA VAL A 296 -18.70 -30.45 24.20
C VAL A 296 -19.78 -31.47 24.61
N PRO A 297 -20.98 -31.04 25.07
CA PRO A 297 -22.07 -31.95 25.41
C PRO A 297 -22.40 -32.95 24.30
N SER A 298 -22.82 -34.16 24.65
CA SER A 298 -23.05 -35.24 23.67
C SER A 298 -24.29 -35.03 22.81
N THR A 299 -25.21 -34.15 23.24
CA THR A 299 -26.44 -33.82 22.50
C THR A 299 -26.54 -32.33 22.20
N TYR A 300 -27.18 -32.00 21.07
CA TYR A 300 -27.44 -30.62 20.68
C TYR A 300 -28.32 -29.90 21.72
N ASP A 301 -29.29 -30.60 22.31
CA ASP A 301 -30.19 -30.04 23.31
C ASP A 301 -29.46 -29.65 24.60
N GLU A 302 -28.43 -30.39 25.03
CA GLU A 302 -27.57 -29.96 26.13
C GLU A 302 -26.66 -28.80 25.72
N TRP A 303 -26.16 -28.80 24.48
CA TRP A 303 -25.27 -27.77 23.98
C TRP A 303 -25.96 -26.41 23.81
N ILE A 304 -27.21 -26.38 23.34
CA ILE A 304 -27.97 -25.14 23.16
C ILE A 304 -28.38 -24.50 24.50
N GLN A 305 -28.46 -25.31 25.56
CA GLN A 305 -28.75 -24.85 26.92
C GLN A 305 -27.54 -24.22 27.61
N LEU A 306 -26.34 -24.32 27.03
CA LEU A 306 -25.17 -23.63 27.56
C LEU A 306 -25.40 -22.10 27.57
N PRO A 307 -25.01 -21.38 28.64
CA PRO A 307 -25.23 -19.94 28.76
C PRO A 307 -24.68 -19.13 27.57
N GLU A 308 -23.53 -19.55 27.02
CA GLU A 308 -22.92 -18.92 25.84
C GLU A 308 -23.79 -19.07 24.57
N GLN A 309 -24.48 -20.20 24.41
CA GLN A 309 -25.33 -20.46 23.25
C GLN A 309 -26.70 -19.78 23.38
N GLN A 310 -27.27 -19.76 24.59
CA GLN A 310 -28.48 -18.99 24.86
C GLN A 310 -28.26 -17.49 24.60
N LYS A 311 -27.10 -16.94 24.98
CA LYS A 311 -26.67 -15.57 24.67
C LYS A 311 -26.56 -15.33 23.17
N ALA A 312 -25.93 -16.25 22.44
CA ALA A 312 -25.79 -16.16 20.99
C ALA A 312 -27.15 -16.20 20.27
N GLN A 313 -28.08 -17.03 20.74
CA GLN A 313 -29.42 -17.17 20.18
C GLN A 313 -30.27 -15.90 20.41
N ALA A 314 -30.25 -15.34 21.63
CA ALA A 314 -30.96 -14.10 21.93
C ALA A 314 -30.40 -12.92 21.13
N SER A 315 -29.08 -12.83 20.99
CA SER A 315 -28.40 -11.85 20.13
C SER A 315 -28.80 -11.98 18.66
N LEU A 316 -28.91 -13.22 18.17
CA LEU A 316 -29.33 -13.48 16.79
C LEU A 316 -30.78 -13.03 16.57
N LYS A 317 -31.71 -13.43 17.44
CA LYS A 317 -33.13 -13.06 17.35
C LYS A 317 -33.31 -11.54 17.34
N TRP A 318 -32.65 -10.84 18.26
CA TRP A 318 -32.63 -9.36 18.27
C TRP A 318 -32.04 -8.78 16.98
N SER A 319 -30.91 -9.30 16.49
CA SER A 319 -30.27 -8.79 15.28
C SER A 319 -31.12 -8.99 14.02
N SER A 320 -31.84 -10.12 13.92
CA SER A 320 -32.76 -10.42 12.83
C SER A 320 -33.97 -9.49 12.87
N TRP A 321 -34.55 -9.29 14.06
CA TRP A 321 -35.62 -8.32 14.30
C TRP A 321 -35.21 -6.91 13.85
N ARG A 322 -33.99 -6.49 14.24
CA ARG A 322 -33.45 -5.17 13.92
C ARG A 322 -33.15 -4.97 12.43
N LYS A 323 -32.85 -6.04 11.70
CA LYS A 323 -32.68 -6.00 10.24
C LYS A 323 -34.01 -5.84 9.51
N ALA A 324 -35.06 -6.50 10.02
CA ALA A 324 -36.40 -6.38 9.47
C ALA A 324 -37.02 -5.01 9.76
N HIS A 325 -36.75 -4.44 10.94
CA HIS A 325 -37.32 -3.17 11.40
C HIS A 325 -36.27 -2.05 11.40
N LYS A 326 -36.27 -1.25 10.33
CA LYS A 326 -35.37 -0.10 10.13
C LYS A 326 -35.95 1.16 10.79
N GLY A 327 -35.09 2.03 11.32
CA GLY A 327 -35.48 3.28 11.99
C GLY A 327 -34.64 3.55 13.24
N PRO A 328 -34.80 4.67 13.96
CA PRO A 328 -34.19 4.93 15.25
C PRO A 328 -34.43 3.80 16.27
N LEU A 329 -33.49 3.55 17.18
CA LEU A 329 -33.61 2.45 18.16
C LEU A 329 -34.83 2.62 19.06
N ILE A 330 -35.15 3.86 19.45
CA ILE A 330 -36.34 4.18 20.24
C ILE A 330 -37.64 3.77 19.54
N GLU A 331 -37.77 3.98 18.24
CA GLU A 331 -38.97 3.61 17.48
C GLU A 331 -39.10 2.10 17.34
N VAL A 332 -37.98 1.40 17.16
CA VAL A 332 -37.97 -0.06 17.02
C VAL A 332 -38.23 -0.79 18.33
N LEU A 333 -37.79 -0.20 19.45
CA LEU A 333 -38.08 -0.72 20.79
C LEU A 333 -39.46 -0.32 21.30
N ARG A 334 -40.18 0.58 20.62
CA ARG A 334 -41.58 0.90 20.93
C ARG A 334 -42.50 -0.30 20.69
N ASN A 335 -42.13 -1.19 19.77
CA ASN A 335 -42.85 -2.44 19.55
C ASN A 335 -42.59 -3.39 20.74
N PRO A 336 -43.64 -3.92 21.40
CA PRO A 336 -43.50 -4.85 22.54
C PRO A 336 -42.63 -6.07 22.24
N GLU A 337 -42.68 -6.60 21.01
CA GLU A 337 -41.85 -7.73 20.57
C GLU A 337 -40.38 -7.32 20.38
N GLY A 338 -40.14 -6.11 19.88
CA GLY A 338 -38.80 -5.54 19.81
C GLY A 338 -38.20 -5.29 21.19
N TRP A 339 -39.01 -4.77 22.12
CA TRP A 339 -38.62 -4.57 23.51
C TRP A 339 -38.27 -5.89 24.19
N SER A 340 -39.13 -6.92 24.09
CA SER A 340 -38.88 -8.21 24.75
C SER A 340 -37.62 -8.91 24.21
N LEU A 341 -37.38 -8.88 22.90
CA LEU A 341 -36.16 -9.42 22.29
C LEU A 341 -34.90 -8.66 22.73
N TYR A 342 -35.00 -7.34 22.91
CA TYR A 342 -33.91 -6.51 23.41
C TYR A 342 -33.62 -6.80 24.88
N VAL A 343 -34.65 -6.93 25.72
CA VAL A 343 -34.51 -7.29 27.14
C VAL A 343 -33.91 -8.70 27.29
N ASP A 344 -34.43 -9.70 26.58
CA ASP A 344 -33.92 -11.08 26.59
C ASP A 344 -32.45 -11.15 26.18
N MET A 345 -32.10 -10.42 25.12
CA MET A 345 -30.71 -10.29 24.67
C MET A 345 -29.83 -9.63 25.74
N GLN A 346 -30.24 -8.52 26.34
CA GLN A 346 -29.43 -7.85 27.37
C GLN A 346 -29.25 -8.69 28.64
N GLN A 347 -30.33 -9.32 29.13
CA GLN A 347 -30.29 -10.20 30.31
C GLN A 347 -29.33 -11.37 30.10
N LYS A 348 -29.43 -12.07 28.97
CA LYS A 348 -28.53 -13.19 28.63
C LYS A 348 -27.09 -12.78 28.31
N THR A 349 -26.86 -11.50 27.98
CA THR A 349 -25.51 -10.97 27.69
C THR A 349 -24.72 -10.67 28.97
N GLY A 350 -25.38 -10.68 30.13
CA GLY A 350 -24.81 -10.32 31.45
C GLY A 350 -24.93 -8.82 31.77
N ASN A 351 -25.90 -8.13 31.16
CA ASN A 351 -26.21 -6.73 31.48
C ASN A 351 -27.39 -6.70 32.47
N ASP A 352 -27.10 -6.69 33.77
CA ASP A 352 -28.13 -6.69 34.82
C ASP A 352 -28.89 -5.36 34.95
N LYS A 353 -28.49 -4.34 34.20
CA LYS A 353 -29.07 -2.99 34.22
C LYS A 353 -30.01 -2.75 33.04
N VAL A 354 -30.91 -3.69 32.77
CA VAL A 354 -32.03 -3.44 31.85
C VAL A 354 -33.16 -2.78 32.65
N PRO A 355 -33.60 -1.57 32.27
CA PRO A 355 -34.77 -0.95 32.88
C PRO A 355 -36.00 -1.86 32.82
N ALA A 356 -36.86 -1.82 33.84
CA ALA A 356 -37.99 -2.73 33.98
C ALA A 356 -39.06 -2.50 32.89
N SER A 357 -39.06 -1.32 32.25
CA SER A 357 -40.02 -0.98 31.19
C SER A 357 -39.38 -0.14 30.07
N TYR A 358 -40.02 -0.18 28.90
CA TYR A 358 -39.66 0.69 27.79
C TYR A 358 -39.75 2.18 28.14
N ALA A 359 -40.73 2.59 28.97
CA ALA A 359 -40.88 3.97 29.41
C ALA A 359 -39.67 4.46 30.23
N GLU A 360 -39.20 3.64 31.16
CA GLU A 360 -37.97 3.91 31.94
C GLU A 360 -36.73 3.94 31.04
N TRP A 361 -36.66 3.06 30.05
CA TRP A 361 -35.61 3.07 29.04
C TRP A 361 -35.63 4.32 28.16
N VAL A 362 -36.81 4.83 27.78
CA VAL A 362 -36.97 6.07 27.00
C VAL A 362 -36.53 7.29 27.79
N GLU A 363 -36.84 7.36 29.09
CA GLU A 363 -36.35 8.43 29.96
C GLU A 363 -34.82 8.43 30.09
N LEU A 364 -34.19 7.24 30.07
CA LEU A 364 -32.73 7.11 29.97
C LEU A 364 -32.18 7.44 28.57
N TYR A 365 -33.00 7.31 27.51
CA TYR A 365 -32.61 7.48 26.09
C TYR A 365 -32.84 8.90 25.53
N ARG A 366 -33.61 9.77 26.19
CA ARG A 366 -33.87 11.17 25.75
C ARG A 366 -32.54 11.91 25.44
N PRO A 367 -32.46 12.73 24.37
CA PRO A 367 -31.19 13.26 23.84
C PRO A 367 -30.57 14.34 24.74
N GLY A 368 -29.97 13.87 25.82
CA GLY A 368 -28.94 14.52 26.63
C GLY A 368 -27.94 13.50 27.19
N ARG A 369 -28.10 12.20 26.87
CA ARG A 369 -27.33 11.10 27.49
C ARG A 369 -26.87 9.96 26.55
N SER A 370 -26.92 10.07 25.22
CA SER A 370 -26.40 9.01 24.33
C SER A 370 -24.88 9.10 24.04
N SER A 371 -24.12 8.49 24.96
CA SER A 371 -22.93 7.63 24.82
C SER A 371 -22.23 7.33 23.46
N THR A 372 -21.93 8.31 22.60
CA THR A 372 -20.90 8.04 21.55
C THR A 372 -19.85 9.11 21.24
N SER A 373 -19.80 10.24 21.95
CA SER A 373 -18.53 11.00 22.04
C SER A 373 -18.35 11.93 23.24
N THR A 374 -19.34 12.07 24.13
CA THR A 374 -19.27 13.01 25.27
C THR A 374 -19.46 12.39 26.65
N ASN A 375 -19.86 11.11 26.76
CA ASN A 375 -20.14 10.45 28.05
C ASN A 375 -19.11 9.37 28.46
N SER A 376 -17.96 9.29 27.80
CA SER A 376 -16.89 8.43 28.32
C SER A 376 -16.43 9.01 29.67
N VAL A 377 -16.05 8.15 30.63
CA VAL A 377 -15.48 8.62 31.90
C VAL A 377 -14.28 9.54 31.63
N SER A 378 -13.56 9.27 30.54
CA SER A 378 -12.51 10.15 30.01
C SER A 378 -13.01 11.53 29.56
N SER A 379 -14.16 11.60 28.89
CA SER A 379 -14.78 12.86 28.46
C SER A 379 -15.29 13.66 29.66
N LYS A 380 -15.90 13.00 30.66
CA LYS A 380 -16.35 13.64 31.91
C LYS A 380 -15.19 14.18 32.73
N TRP A 381 -14.12 13.39 32.89
CA TRP A 381 -12.88 13.86 33.51
C TRP A 381 -12.28 15.06 32.75
N LEU A 382 -12.20 15.00 31.42
CA LEU A 382 -11.65 16.09 30.62
C LEU A 382 -12.53 17.36 30.69
N GLN A 383 -13.85 17.22 30.77
CA GLN A 383 -14.75 18.36 30.96
C GLN A 383 -14.61 18.95 32.37
N TRP A 384 -14.57 18.11 33.41
CA TRP A 384 -14.32 18.52 34.80
C TRP A 384 -12.98 19.25 34.94
N ARG A 385 -11.92 18.72 34.33
CA ARG A 385 -10.60 19.35 34.34
C ARG A 385 -10.57 20.69 33.61
N ARG A 386 -11.40 20.88 32.58
CA ARG A 386 -11.51 22.16 31.87
C ARG A 386 -12.29 23.21 32.66
N SER A 387 -13.20 22.80 33.54
CA SER A 387 -13.99 23.73 34.36
C SER A 387 -13.34 24.08 35.70
N HIS A 388 -12.28 23.37 36.10
CA HIS A 388 -11.55 23.62 37.35
C HIS A 388 -10.09 23.98 37.03
N GLU A 389 -9.73 25.24 37.23
CA GLU A 389 -8.36 25.74 37.09
C GLU A 389 -7.53 25.41 38.34
N GLY A 390 -6.20 25.28 38.18
CA GLY A 390 -5.27 24.97 39.27
C GLY A 390 -4.48 23.67 39.11
N PRO A 391 -3.59 23.36 40.08
CA PRO A 391 -2.84 22.11 40.16
C PRO A 391 -3.75 20.88 40.12
N LEU A 392 -3.22 19.75 39.64
CA LEU A 392 -4.01 18.52 39.56
C LEU A 392 -4.42 18.05 40.96
N GLU A 393 -3.55 18.26 41.94
CA GLU A 393 -3.72 17.93 43.34
C GLU A 393 -4.95 18.61 43.93
N ASP A 394 -5.15 19.89 43.64
CA ASP A 394 -6.28 20.68 44.14
C ASP A 394 -7.60 20.27 43.46
N VAL A 395 -7.55 19.96 42.16
CA VAL A 395 -8.71 19.47 41.40
C VAL A 395 -9.14 18.06 41.83
N LEU A 396 -8.19 17.24 42.30
CA LEU A 396 -8.42 15.88 42.78
C LEU A 396 -8.71 15.80 44.29
N ALA A 397 -8.46 16.86 45.05
CA ALA A 397 -8.89 16.96 46.44
C ALA A 397 -10.43 17.01 46.56
N ASP A 398 -11.11 17.46 45.50
CA ASP A 398 -12.56 17.35 45.35
C ASP A 398 -12.97 15.86 45.17
N PRO A 399 -13.87 15.32 46.02
CA PRO A 399 -14.36 13.95 45.90
C PRO A 399 -14.95 13.59 44.52
N GLU A 400 -15.61 14.54 43.85
CA GLU A 400 -16.17 14.35 42.51
C GLU A 400 -15.06 14.33 41.45
N GLY A 401 -14.07 15.21 41.59
CA GLY A 401 -12.85 15.20 40.76
C GLY A 401 -12.07 13.90 40.86
N TRP A 402 -11.85 13.40 42.08
CA TRP A 402 -11.20 12.11 42.33
C TRP A 402 -11.99 10.93 41.72
N SER A 403 -13.31 10.91 41.88
CA SER A 403 -14.17 9.85 41.35
C SER A 403 -14.09 9.76 39.83
N LEU A 404 -14.14 10.91 39.13
CA LEU A 404 -14.02 10.97 37.68
C LEU A 404 -12.62 10.56 37.19
N TYR A 405 -11.58 11.01 37.89
CA TYR A 405 -10.20 10.69 37.54
C TYR A 405 -9.85 9.22 37.77
N SER A 406 -10.20 8.68 38.94
CA SER A 406 -9.93 7.28 39.27
C SER A 406 -10.64 6.32 38.32
N ALA A 407 -11.90 6.60 37.99
CA ALA A 407 -12.65 5.84 36.99
C ALA A 407 -12.05 5.99 35.57
N HIS A 408 -11.55 7.19 35.20
CA HIS A 408 -10.86 7.42 33.93
C HIS A 408 -9.58 6.56 33.83
N MET A 409 -8.79 6.52 34.90
CA MET A 409 -7.53 5.79 34.96
C MET A 409 -7.74 4.27 34.98
N GLN A 410 -8.75 3.78 35.71
CA GLN A 410 -9.15 2.37 35.68
C GLN A 410 -9.62 1.93 34.29
N GLN A 411 -10.36 2.79 33.56
CA GLN A 411 -10.79 2.49 32.19
C GLN A 411 -9.61 2.35 31.22
N ARG A 412 -8.58 3.20 31.34
CA ARG A 412 -7.37 3.11 30.51
C ARG A 412 -6.56 1.84 30.74
N ARG A 413 -6.53 1.33 31.98
CA ARG A 413 -5.73 0.14 32.34
C ARG A 413 -6.36 -1.18 31.90
N ARG A 414 -7.69 -1.24 31.67
CA ARG A 414 -8.37 -2.46 31.19
C ARG A 414 -8.03 -2.86 29.74
N GLY A 415 -7.42 -1.97 28.95
CA GLY A 415 -7.10 -2.20 27.53
C GLY A 415 -5.71 -2.80 27.23
N GLY A 416 -4.85 -2.99 28.24
CA GLY A 416 -3.50 -3.52 28.08
C GLY A 416 -3.28 -4.74 28.97
N GLY A 417 -3.12 -5.92 28.36
CA GLY A 417 -2.94 -7.17 29.09
C GLY A 417 -1.65 -7.20 29.91
N SER A 418 -1.76 -7.84 31.09
CA SER A 418 -0.68 -8.30 31.98
C SER A 418 0.11 -7.20 32.73
N HIS A 419 -0.44 -6.82 33.89
CA HIS A 419 0.20 -6.60 35.21
C HIS A 419 -0.71 -5.63 36.00
N SER A 420 -1.67 -6.20 36.74
CA SER A 420 -2.64 -5.45 37.53
C SER A 420 -2.00 -4.86 38.79
N GLN A 421 -1.41 -3.67 38.68
CA GLN A 421 -1.38 -2.79 39.83
C GLN A 421 -2.76 -2.13 39.95
N SER A 422 -3.45 -2.42 41.06
CA SER A 422 -4.69 -1.74 41.45
C SER A 422 -4.44 -0.23 41.46
N PHE A 423 -5.33 0.54 40.83
CA PHE A 423 -5.32 1.99 40.98
C PHE A 423 -5.78 2.31 42.42
N PRO A 424 -5.17 3.28 43.13
CA PRO A 424 -5.58 3.62 44.49
C PRO A 424 -7.09 3.84 44.61
N SER A 425 -7.70 3.37 45.70
CA SER A 425 -9.13 3.46 45.95
C SER A 425 -9.58 4.87 46.34
N ASP A 426 -8.70 5.63 46.97
CA ASP A 426 -8.98 6.96 47.53
C ASP A 426 -7.85 7.96 47.22
N TYR A 427 -8.21 9.25 47.26
CA TYR A 427 -7.30 10.35 46.97
C TYR A 427 -6.12 10.40 47.94
N GLY A 428 -6.33 10.07 49.22
CA GLY A 428 -5.27 10.07 50.23
C GLY A 428 -4.15 9.09 49.87
N THR A 429 -4.51 7.85 49.58
CA THR A 429 -3.56 6.82 49.12
C THR A 429 -2.87 7.21 47.81
N TRP A 430 -3.60 7.81 46.87
CA TRP A 430 -3.01 8.30 45.62
C TRP A 430 -2.04 9.46 45.83
N ARG A 431 -2.37 10.38 46.74
CA ARG A 431 -1.54 11.52 47.09
C ARG A 431 -0.25 11.04 47.76
N THR A 432 -0.35 10.13 48.73
CA THR A 432 0.83 9.50 49.34
C THR A 432 1.69 8.79 48.30
N TYR A 433 1.08 8.03 47.39
CA TYR A 433 1.79 7.41 46.27
C TYR A 433 2.51 8.45 45.39
N HIS A 434 1.83 9.54 45.06
CA HIS A 434 2.36 10.60 44.20
C HIS A 434 3.49 11.38 44.88
N GLU A 435 3.34 11.67 46.18
CA GLU A 435 4.37 12.32 47.00
C GLU A 435 5.61 11.42 47.13
N VAL A 436 5.42 10.13 47.41
CA VAL A 436 6.52 9.15 47.48
C VAL A 436 7.19 8.98 46.10
N GLU A 437 6.43 8.89 45.00
CA GLU A 437 7.04 8.85 43.66
C GLU A 437 7.74 10.17 43.29
N SER A 438 7.22 11.32 43.72
CA SER A 438 7.87 12.63 43.49
C SER A 438 9.20 12.69 44.23
N LYS A 439 9.22 12.38 45.52
CA LYS A 439 10.44 12.31 46.33
C LYS A 439 11.42 11.27 45.77
N TRP A 440 10.93 10.10 45.38
CA TRP A 440 11.74 9.08 44.70
C TRP A 440 12.34 9.60 43.39
N THR A 441 11.57 10.34 42.61
CA THR A 441 12.03 10.90 41.33
C THR A 441 13.07 11.99 41.54
N GLU A 442 12.88 12.88 42.53
CA GLU A 442 13.87 13.88 42.93
C GLU A 442 15.15 13.22 43.43
N TRP A 443 15.02 12.21 44.28
CA TRP A 443 16.15 11.42 44.75
C TRP A 443 16.90 10.75 43.59
N ARG A 444 16.20 10.14 42.62
CA ARG A 444 16.81 9.53 41.42
C ARG A 444 17.41 10.53 40.43
N LYS A 445 17.03 11.81 40.47
CA LYS A 445 17.72 12.85 39.70
C LYS A 445 19.09 13.17 40.28
N LEU A 446 19.23 13.08 41.60
CA LEU A 446 20.48 13.32 42.31
C LEU A 446 21.37 12.07 42.34
N HIS A 447 20.77 10.87 42.32
CA HIS A 447 21.46 9.59 42.41
C HIS A 447 21.29 8.78 41.11
N ALA A 448 22.20 9.03 40.17
CA ALA A 448 22.19 8.42 38.85
C ALA A 448 22.79 6.99 38.82
N GLY A 449 23.44 6.56 39.90
CA GLY A 449 24.12 5.26 39.95
C GLY A 449 23.18 4.04 40.02
N PRO A 450 23.77 2.83 40.00
CA PRO A 450 23.05 1.57 40.16
C PRO A 450 22.22 1.56 41.44
N LEU A 451 20.97 1.13 41.33
CA LEU A 451 19.97 1.24 42.38
C LEU A 451 20.45 0.64 43.71
N HIS A 452 21.03 -0.56 43.70
CA HIS A 452 21.49 -1.21 44.92
C HIS A 452 22.62 -0.46 45.62
N ARG A 453 23.59 0.11 44.90
CA ARG A 453 24.68 0.90 45.50
C ARG A 453 24.17 2.15 46.18
N GLU A 454 23.31 2.89 45.49
CA GLU A 454 22.76 4.15 46.00
C GLU A 454 21.86 3.90 47.22
N LEU A 455 21.06 2.83 47.21
CA LEU A 455 20.23 2.43 48.35
C LEU A 455 21.04 1.93 49.56
N GLY A 456 22.23 1.35 49.33
CA GLY A 456 23.13 0.93 50.39
C GLY A 456 23.96 2.07 50.98
N ALA A 457 24.24 3.10 50.17
CA ALA A 457 25.01 4.28 50.57
C ALA A 457 24.14 5.35 51.27
N ASP A 458 22.85 5.43 50.90
CA ASP A 458 21.91 6.40 51.44
C ASP A 458 20.70 5.73 52.13
N PRO A 459 20.64 5.76 53.48
CA PRO A 459 19.49 5.28 54.25
C PRO A 459 18.17 5.98 53.89
N GLU A 460 18.22 7.25 53.45
CA GLU A 460 17.02 7.99 53.03
C GLU A 460 16.47 7.41 51.72
N GLY A 461 17.34 7.11 50.75
CA GLY A 461 17.01 6.38 49.55
C GLY A 461 16.36 5.02 49.82
N TRP A 462 16.89 4.23 50.76
CA TRP A 462 16.29 2.96 51.18
C TRP A 462 14.87 3.13 51.72
N ASN A 463 14.65 4.10 52.61
CA ASN A 463 13.33 4.37 53.16
C ASN A 463 12.34 4.82 52.06
N LEU A 464 12.76 5.68 51.14
CA LEU A 464 11.95 6.07 49.99
C LEU A 464 11.61 4.88 49.08
N TYR A 465 12.55 3.95 48.89
CA TYR A 465 12.33 2.72 48.13
C TYR A 465 11.34 1.78 48.83
N VAL A 466 11.45 1.64 50.16
CA VAL A 466 10.51 0.89 50.99
C VAL A 466 9.12 1.50 50.90
N ASP A 467 8.97 2.80 51.15
CA ASP A 467 7.69 3.52 51.06
C ASP A 467 7.07 3.39 49.66
N ARG A 468 7.90 3.42 48.62
CA ARG A 468 7.48 3.23 47.23
C ARG A 468 7.00 1.81 46.95
N CYS A 469 7.67 0.79 47.48
CA CYS A 469 7.24 -0.59 47.32
C CYS A 469 5.97 -0.89 48.13
N VAL A 470 5.89 -0.40 49.37
CA VAL A 470 4.72 -0.54 50.24
C VAL A 470 3.49 0.15 49.62
N SER A 471 3.64 1.38 49.12
CA SER A 471 2.55 2.10 48.43
C SER A 471 2.10 1.42 47.12
N ARG A 472 2.92 0.52 46.55
CA ARG A 472 2.60 -0.31 45.38
C ARG A 472 2.09 -1.71 45.74
N GLY A 473 1.99 -2.04 47.03
CA GLY A 473 1.62 -3.37 47.51
C GLY A 473 2.67 -4.45 47.24
N VAL A 474 3.94 -4.06 47.00
CA VAL A 474 5.06 -4.98 46.80
C VAL A 474 5.70 -5.25 48.15
N GLN A 475 5.71 -6.52 48.57
CA GLN A 475 6.43 -6.92 49.76
C GLN A 475 7.93 -6.96 49.47
N ILE A 476 8.70 -6.19 50.22
CA ILE A 476 10.17 -6.24 50.21
C ILE A 476 10.67 -6.49 51.64
N PRO A 477 11.87 -7.07 51.82
CA PRO A 477 12.47 -7.22 53.14
C PRO A 477 12.62 -5.88 53.88
N PRO A 478 12.51 -5.86 55.22
CA PRO A 478 12.53 -4.63 56.02
C PRO A 478 13.89 -3.93 56.02
N THR A 479 14.98 -4.65 55.70
CA THR A 479 16.34 -4.12 55.69
C THR A 479 17.01 -4.27 54.33
N TYR A 480 17.86 -3.29 53.98
CA TYR A 480 18.67 -3.34 52.75
C TYR A 480 19.54 -4.60 52.70
N THR A 481 20.09 -5.01 53.85
CA THR A 481 20.96 -6.20 53.95
C THR A 481 20.23 -7.50 53.65
N GLU A 482 18.95 -7.63 54.00
CA GLU A 482 18.13 -8.78 53.62
C GLU A 482 17.66 -8.72 52.16
N TRP A 483 17.39 -7.52 51.66
CA TRP A 483 17.07 -7.33 50.24
C TRP A 483 18.23 -7.70 49.32
N MET A 484 19.46 -7.38 49.70
CA MET A 484 20.67 -7.77 48.96
C MET A 484 20.92 -9.29 48.93
N LYS A 485 20.34 -10.06 49.86
CA LYS A 485 20.43 -11.53 49.85
C LYS A 485 19.49 -12.19 48.83
N LEU A 486 18.60 -11.42 48.19
CA LEU A 486 17.70 -11.96 47.18
C LEU A 486 18.51 -12.41 45.94
N PRO A 487 18.20 -13.56 45.32
CA PRO A 487 18.92 -14.07 44.15
C PRO A 487 19.03 -13.06 42.99
N GLU A 488 18.01 -12.22 42.81
CA GLU A 488 18.00 -11.18 41.77
C GLU A 488 18.92 -10.00 42.08
N GLN A 489 19.20 -9.71 43.35
CA GLN A 489 20.15 -8.66 43.75
C GLN A 489 21.58 -9.18 43.75
N GLN A 490 21.78 -10.43 44.19
CA GLN A 490 23.09 -11.09 44.14
C GLN A 490 23.62 -11.16 42.69
N ALA A 491 22.74 -11.41 41.72
CA ALA A 491 23.04 -11.34 40.30
C ALA A 491 23.67 -10.01 39.84
N LEU A 492 23.19 -8.88 40.36
CA LEU A 492 23.69 -7.55 40.02
C LEU A 492 25.04 -7.29 40.68
N VAL A 493 25.22 -7.73 41.93
CA VAL A 493 26.51 -7.68 42.63
C VAL A 493 27.55 -8.50 41.88
N ASP A 494 27.19 -9.72 41.48
CA ASP A 494 28.08 -10.61 40.74
C ASP A 494 28.46 -10.02 39.38
N ALA A 495 27.53 -9.37 38.67
CA ALA A 495 27.80 -8.66 37.41
C ALA A 495 28.75 -7.47 37.60
N GLU A 496 28.62 -6.73 38.69
CA GLU A 496 29.52 -5.62 39.01
C GLU A 496 30.92 -6.09 39.41
N MET A 497 31.00 -7.10 40.27
CA MET A 497 32.27 -7.72 40.67
C MET A 497 32.98 -8.33 39.46
N TRP A 498 32.22 -8.96 38.56
CA TRP A 498 32.71 -9.41 37.26
C TRP A 498 33.24 -8.25 36.41
N THR A 499 32.49 -7.16 36.29
CA THR A 499 32.90 -5.99 35.50
C THR A 499 34.18 -5.36 36.05
N GLN A 500 34.31 -5.24 37.37
CA GLN A 500 35.53 -4.76 38.04
C GLN A 500 36.72 -5.71 37.83
N TRP A 501 36.49 -7.01 38.00
CA TRP A 501 37.52 -8.01 37.72
C TRP A 501 37.97 -7.91 36.26
N ARG A 502 37.04 -7.71 35.33
CA ARG A 502 37.30 -7.60 33.89
C ARG A 502 38.07 -6.33 33.52
N GLN A 503 37.85 -5.22 34.21
CA GLN A 503 38.65 -4.00 34.04
C GLN A 503 40.11 -4.22 34.44
N ASN A 504 40.36 -5.01 35.49
CA ASN A 504 41.70 -5.34 35.96
C ASN A 504 42.39 -6.43 35.11
N HIS A 505 41.63 -7.16 34.29
CA HIS A 505 42.13 -8.24 33.42
C HIS A 505 41.70 -7.99 31.96
N PRO A 506 42.28 -7.00 31.27
CA PRO A 506 41.96 -6.69 29.88
C PRO A 506 42.50 -7.75 28.90
N GLY A 507 42.00 -7.76 27.66
CA GLY A 507 42.35 -8.75 26.63
C GLY A 507 41.18 -9.69 26.29
N PRO A 508 41.32 -10.70 25.42
CA PRO A 508 40.24 -11.63 25.11
C PRO A 508 39.69 -12.35 26.36
N LEU A 509 38.38 -12.57 26.41
CA LEU A 509 37.71 -13.16 27.59
C LEU A 509 38.29 -14.51 28.00
N LEU A 510 38.55 -15.38 27.02
CA LEU A 510 39.10 -16.72 27.25
C LEU A 510 40.50 -16.63 27.84
N ASP A 511 41.39 -15.85 27.21
CA ASP A 511 42.75 -15.62 27.69
C ASP A 511 42.80 -15.03 29.10
N ALA A 512 41.88 -14.12 29.42
CA ALA A 512 41.80 -13.50 30.75
C ALA A 512 41.39 -14.51 31.82
N LEU A 513 40.45 -15.41 31.52
CA LEU A 513 40.00 -16.47 32.44
C LEU A 513 41.04 -17.58 32.61
N GLU A 514 41.76 -17.97 31.54
CA GLU A 514 42.83 -18.98 31.63
C GLU A 514 44.05 -18.49 32.42
N ARG A 515 44.34 -17.18 32.36
CA ARG A 515 45.48 -16.58 33.07
C ARG A 515 45.20 -16.28 34.53
N ASP A 516 43.98 -16.49 35.03
CA ASP A 516 43.63 -16.25 36.42
C ASP A 516 44.10 -17.40 37.33
N PRO A 517 45.16 -17.21 38.13
CA PRO A 517 45.70 -18.26 38.98
C PRO A 517 44.79 -18.58 40.19
N THR A 518 43.82 -17.72 40.49
CA THR A 518 42.93 -17.84 41.65
C THR A 518 41.58 -18.48 41.34
N ALA A 519 41.28 -18.69 40.05
CA ALA A 519 39.96 -19.08 39.54
C ALA A 519 38.79 -18.17 39.99
N ALA A 520 39.09 -17.00 40.55
CA ALA A 520 38.09 -16.06 41.07
C ALA A 520 37.27 -15.43 39.94
N GLY A 521 37.90 -15.12 38.82
CA GLY A 521 37.27 -14.61 37.60
C GLY A 521 36.28 -15.62 37.01
N TRP A 522 36.65 -16.90 36.96
CA TRP A 522 35.73 -17.95 36.53
C TRP A 522 34.54 -18.10 37.49
N ALA A 523 34.79 -18.07 38.80
CA ALA A 523 33.72 -18.14 39.79
C ALA A 523 32.71 -16.98 39.66
N LEU A 524 33.20 -15.74 39.49
CA LEU A 524 32.38 -14.54 39.28
C LEU A 524 31.59 -14.60 37.97
N TYR A 525 32.27 -14.96 36.87
CA TYR A 525 31.65 -15.08 35.55
C TYR A 525 30.57 -16.16 35.52
N ARG A 526 30.84 -17.32 36.10
CA ARG A 526 29.88 -18.42 36.23
C ARG A 526 28.66 -18.01 37.05
N SER A 527 28.85 -17.28 38.16
CA SER A 527 27.75 -16.77 38.96
C SER A 527 26.86 -15.80 38.15
N MET A 528 27.48 -14.89 37.41
CA MET A 528 26.80 -13.97 36.49
C MET A 528 26.00 -14.72 35.40
N LEU A 529 26.58 -15.76 34.77
CA LEU A 529 25.87 -16.57 33.77
C LEU A 529 24.67 -17.32 34.39
N ARG A 530 24.81 -17.89 35.58
CA ARG A 530 23.72 -18.58 36.29
C ARG A 530 22.59 -17.63 36.67
N ALA A 531 22.92 -16.41 37.08
CA ALA A 531 21.95 -15.36 37.39
C ALA A 531 21.02 -15.00 36.20
N SER A 532 21.50 -15.15 34.96
CA SER A 532 20.72 -14.88 33.75
C SER A 532 19.65 -15.93 33.44
N SER A 533 19.74 -17.13 34.04
CA SER A 533 18.99 -18.32 33.61
C SER A 533 17.52 -18.34 34.05
N GLY A 534 17.14 -17.61 35.11
CA GLY A 534 15.74 -17.51 35.55
C GLY A 534 15.03 -18.86 35.66
N GLN A 535 13.85 -19.01 35.01
CA GLN A 535 13.06 -20.25 35.00
C GLN A 535 13.52 -21.30 33.97
N LEU A 536 14.50 -20.98 33.11
CA LEU A 536 15.05 -21.92 32.14
C LEU A 536 16.34 -22.52 32.74
N PRO A 537 16.44 -23.85 32.92
CA PRO A 537 17.62 -24.47 33.48
C PRO A 537 18.75 -24.48 32.45
N ILE A 538 19.45 -23.36 32.29
CA ILE A 538 20.72 -23.31 31.55
C ILE A 538 21.78 -23.89 32.48
N GLN A 539 22.23 -25.12 32.19
CA GLN A 539 23.35 -25.72 32.90
C GLN A 539 24.65 -25.05 32.46
N VAL A 540 25.21 -24.24 33.36
CA VAL A 540 26.56 -23.68 33.21
C VAL A 540 27.54 -24.62 33.94
N PRO A 541 28.49 -25.27 33.23
CA PRO A 541 29.46 -26.18 33.82
C PRO A 541 30.18 -25.58 35.03
N ASP A 542 30.57 -26.43 35.98
CA ASP A 542 31.38 -25.99 37.11
C ASP A 542 32.85 -25.81 36.73
N ASP A 543 33.33 -26.64 35.79
CA ASP A 543 34.69 -26.63 35.28
C ASP A 543 34.88 -25.62 34.13
N LEU A 544 36.00 -24.89 34.17
CA LEU A 544 36.33 -23.87 33.16
C LEU A 544 36.63 -24.51 31.80
N GLN A 545 37.35 -25.63 31.78
CA GLN A 545 37.73 -26.31 30.53
C GLN A 545 36.51 -26.90 29.82
N GLU A 546 35.58 -27.48 30.57
CA GLU A 546 34.29 -27.91 30.06
C GLU A 546 33.48 -26.74 29.46
N TRP A 547 33.41 -25.60 30.14
CA TRP A 547 32.74 -24.41 29.61
C TRP A 547 33.39 -23.86 28.34
N MET A 548 34.72 -23.83 28.26
CA MET A 548 35.44 -23.29 27.10
C MET A 548 35.10 -24.02 25.80
N SER A 549 34.84 -25.32 25.86
CA SER A 549 34.43 -26.14 24.69
C SER A 549 33.10 -25.68 24.06
N ASP A 550 32.26 -24.98 24.83
CA ASP A 550 30.87 -24.63 24.48
C ASP A 550 30.52 -23.16 24.75
N CYS A 551 31.53 -22.32 25.04
CA CYS A 551 31.38 -20.96 25.56
C CYS A 551 30.47 -20.07 24.69
N SER A 552 30.61 -20.18 23.37
CA SER A 552 29.86 -19.45 22.36
C SER A 552 28.37 -19.81 22.34
N ARG A 553 28.04 -21.08 22.63
CA ARG A 553 26.66 -21.57 22.74
C ARG A 553 26.03 -21.12 24.06
N ILE A 554 26.75 -21.29 25.17
CA ILE A 554 26.27 -20.97 26.52
C ILE A 554 26.02 -19.46 26.66
N ALA A 555 26.95 -18.60 26.22
CA ALA A 555 26.80 -17.14 26.27
C ALA A 555 25.58 -16.64 25.45
N LYS A 556 25.33 -17.23 24.27
CA LYS A 556 24.14 -16.93 23.45
C LYS A 556 22.83 -17.33 24.13
N LEU A 557 22.81 -18.49 24.80
CA LEU A 557 21.63 -18.96 25.52
C LEU A 557 21.33 -18.07 26.73
N CYS A 558 22.34 -17.71 27.51
CA CYS A 558 22.21 -16.77 28.64
C CYS A 558 21.69 -15.39 28.21
N TRP A 559 22.24 -14.82 27.12
CA TRP A 559 21.73 -13.56 26.57
C TRP A 559 20.28 -13.66 26.06
N ARG A 560 19.93 -14.75 25.37
CA ARG A 560 18.55 -14.97 24.89
C ARG A 560 17.57 -15.10 26.05
N ALA A 561 17.89 -15.90 27.07
CA ALA A 561 17.05 -16.06 28.25
C ALA A 561 16.83 -14.72 28.97
N TRP A 562 17.89 -13.92 29.14
CA TRP A 562 17.79 -12.58 29.71
C TRP A 562 16.87 -11.66 28.90
N ARG A 563 17.02 -11.66 27.57
CA ARG A 563 16.19 -10.87 26.65
C ARG A 563 14.73 -11.31 26.63
N GLU A 564 14.45 -12.60 26.75
CA GLU A 564 13.10 -13.14 26.82
C GLU A 564 12.41 -12.80 28.15
N LYS A 565 13.15 -12.84 29.28
CA LYS A 565 12.68 -12.38 30.60
C LYS A 565 12.36 -10.88 30.57
N HIS A 566 13.21 -10.06 29.96
CA HIS A 566 13.08 -8.61 29.92
C HIS A 566 12.43 -8.15 28.60
N LYS A 567 11.12 -8.38 28.46
CA LYS A 567 10.33 -7.90 27.30
C LYS A 567 10.41 -6.38 27.17
N GLY A 568 10.98 -5.88 26.07
CA GLY A 568 11.04 -4.43 25.81
C GLY A 568 11.99 -4.03 24.68
N PRO A 569 12.11 -2.71 24.39
CA PRO A 569 13.10 -2.20 23.45
C PRO A 569 14.52 -2.58 23.90
N LEU A 570 15.38 -2.96 22.96
CA LEU A 570 16.75 -3.42 23.22
C LEU A 570 17.55 -2.47 24.13
N ARG A 571 17.34 -1.16 24.00
CA ARG A 571 17.95 -0.13 24.86
C ARG A 571 17.69 -0.37 26.36
N ARG A 572 16.47 -0.71 26.74
CA ARG A 572 16.11 -0.93 28.16
C ARG A 572 16.77 -2.20 28.71
N VAL A 573 16.98 -3.18 27.86
CA VAL A 573 17.63 -4.44 28.23
C VAL A 573 19.15 -4.25 28.35
N LEU A 574 19.73 -3.41 27.49
CA LEU A 574 21.17 -3.12 27.49
C LEU A 574 21.59 -2.06 28.51
N SER A 575 20.70 -1.17 28.95
CA SER A 575 20.97 -0.25 30.08
C SER A 575 21.03 -0.96 31.44
N ASP A 576 20.68 -2.25 31.49
CA ASP A 576 20.87 -3.08 32.67
C ASP A 576 22.33 -3.56 32.72
N PRO A 577 23.06 -3.39 33.84
CA PRO A 577 24.46 -3.82 33.96
C PRO A 577 24.70 -5.30 33.60
N LEU A 578 23.79 -6.19 34.03
CA LEU A 578 23.88 -7.62 33.72
C LEU A 578 23.52 -7.87 32.25
N GLY A 579 22.53 -7.15 31.71
CA GLY A 579 22.21 -7.19 30.28
C GLY A 579 23.36 -6.75 29.38
N TRP A 580 24.07 -5.68 29.74
CA TRP A 580 25.26 -5.21 29.04
C TRP A 580 26.42 -6.21 29.13
N ALA A 581 26.70 -6.73 30.31
CA ALA A 581 27.77 -7.72 30.53
C ALA A 581 27.52 -9.00 29.71
N LEU A 582 26.30 -9.55 29.73
CA LEU A 582 25.91 -10.72 28.94
C LEU A 582 26.01 -10.46 27.42
N TYR A 583 25.62 -9.27 26.98
CA TYR A 583 25.73 -8.88 25.57
C TYR A 583 27.20 -8.79 25.11
N LYS A 584 28.07 -8.20 25.94
CA LYS A 584 29.51 -8.15 25.67
C LYS A 584 30.13 -9.54 25.63
N SER A 585 29.85 -10.39 26.63
CA SER A 585 30.36 -11.76 26.67
C SER A 585 29.88 -12.60 25.48
N MET A 586 28.63 -12.40 25.03
CA MET A 586 28.14 -13.03 23.80
C MET A 586 28.97 -12.58 22.58
N LEU A 587 29.28 -11.29 22.44
CA LEU A 587 30.09 -10.77 21.33
C LEU A 587 31.54 -11.32 21.38
N GLU A 588 32.18 -11.30 22.55
CA GLU A 588 33.53 -11.82 22.76
C GLU A 588 33.64 -13.32 22.45
N CYS A 589 32.66 -14.12 22.89
CA CYS A 589 32.64 -15.56 22.59
C CYS A 589 32.25 -15.88 21.13
N THR A 590 31.62 -14.95 20.40
CA THR A 590 31.31 -15.17 18.97
C THR A 590 32.47 -14.86 18.05
N ASP A 591 33.28 -13.85 18.37
CA ASP A 591 34.43 -13.46 17.54
C ASP A 591 35.63 -14.41 17.76
N ALA A 592 35.75 -15.04 18.94
CA ALA A 592 36.79 -16.05 19.21
C ALA A 592 36.71 -17.32 18.34
N GLY A 593 35.56 -17.61 17.72
CA GLY A 593 35.37 -18.76 16.82
C GLY A 593 35.72 -18.51 15.35
N ALA A 594 36.03 -17.27 14.96
CA ALA A 594 36.35 -16.90 13.59
C ALA A 594 37.87 -16.72 13.43
N ASN A 595 38.55 -17.77 12.96
CA ASN A 595 39.97 -17.75 12.63
C ASN A 595 40.38 -16.48 11.83
N ASN A 596 41.34 -15.72 12.39
CA ASN A 596 42.36 -14.93 11.69
C ASN A 596 41.96 -14.21 10.39
N THR A 597 40.88 -13.43 10.41
CA THR A 597 40.78 -12.29 9.49
C THR A 597 40.40 -11.04 10.27
N ALA A 598 41.40 -10.17 10.42
CA ALA A 598 41.24 -8.80 10.88
C ALA A 598 40.36 -8.03 9.89
N SER A 599 39.05 -8.27 9.92
CA SER A 599 38.07 -7.30 9.44
C SER A 599 37.67 -6.46 10.64
N GLY A 600 37.89 -5.15 10.56
CA GLY A 600 37.54 -4.16 11.59
C GLY A 600 36.04 -4.10 11.85
N SER A 601 35.53 -5.13 12.51
CA SER A 601 34.14 -5.35 12.88
C SER A 601 33.76 -4.40 14.00
N SER A 602 32.56 -3.84 13.92
CA SER A 602 31.95 -2.96 14.91
C SER A 602 31.92 -3.50 16.35
N ALA A 603 32.21 -4.79 16.56
CA ALA A 603 32.28 -5.42 17.87
C ALA A 603 33.46 -4.91 18.72
N ALA A 604 34.66 -4.72 18.15
CA ALA A 604 35.82 -4.22 18.90
C ALA A 604 35.57 -2.83 19.51
N SER A 605 34.93 -1.94 18.75
CA SER A 605 34.52 -0.61 19.22
C SER A 605 33.43 -0.65 20.31
N ILE A 606 32.61 -1.71 20.39
CA ILE A 606 31.61 -1.85 21.47
C ILE A 606 32.28 -2.29 22.78
N LEU A 607 33.35 -3.08 22.68
CA LEU A 607 34.02 -3.69 23.84
C LEU A 607 34.83 -2.67 24.67
N GLU A 608 35.22 -1.53 24.10
CA GLU A 608 35.94 -0.44 24.77
C GLU A 608 35.12 0.29 25.86
N PHE A 609 33.78 0.22 25.82
CA PHE A 609 32.91 0.98 26.73
C PHE A 609 32.49 0.18 27.95
N SER A 610 32.65 0.72 29.16
CA SER A 610 32.35 0.00 30.39
C SER A 610 30.84 -0.17 30.60
N THR A 611 30.05 0.80 30.14
CA THR A 611 28.58 0.81 30.24
C THR A 611 27.90 1.03 28.90
N TYR A 612 26.60 0.71 28.83
CA TYR A 612 25.77 1.00 27.66
C TYR A 612 25.58 2.51 27.45
N GLU A 613 25.52 3.29 28.53
CA GLU A 613 25.40 4.74 28.54
C GLU A 613 26.61 5.38 27.88
N GLU A 614 27.82 5.01 28.28
CA GLU A 614 29.07 5.47 27.65
C GLU A 614 29.11 5.13 26.15
N TRP A 615 28.72 3.90 25.79
CA TRP A 615 28.65 3.50 24.38
C TRP A 615 27.59 4.29 23.61
N SER A 616 26.43 4.54 24.21
CA SER A 616 25.34 5.31 23.62
C SER A 616 25.69 6.78 23.45
N GLU A 617 26.44 7.36 24.41
CA GLU A 617 26.91 8.75 24.39
C GLU A 617 28.06 8.95 23.40
N ALA A 618 28.97 7.98 23.28
CA ALA A 618 30.05 7.99 22.29
C ALA A 618 29.55 7.92 20.83
N LYS A 619 28.31 7.47 20.59
CA LYS A 619 27.65 7.57 19.28
C LYS A 619 27.08 8.96 18.98
N GLY A 620 27.20 9.90 19.92
CA GLY A 620 26.82 11.31 19.82
C GLY A 620 25.32 11.59 20.07
N PRO A 621 24.96 12.83 20.47
CA PRO A 621 23.59 13.19 20.86
C PRO A 621 22.58 13.24 19.70
N GLY A 622 22.99 12.99 18.45
CA GLY A 622 22.24 13.42 17.27
C GLY A 622 20.80 12.91 17.19
N ARG A 623 20.57 11.60 17.06
CA ARG A 623 19.24 11.10 16.63
C ARG A 623 18.28 10.83 17.77
N ASN A 624 18.77 10.29 18.88
CA ASN A 624 17.91 9.80 19.96
C ASN A 624 17.39 10.94 20.84
N ALA A 625 18.22 11.94 21.12
CA ALA A 625 17.82 13.12 21.89
C ALA A 625 16.76 13.94 21.13
N TRP A 626 16.94 14.15 19.81
CA TRP A 626 15.91 14.77 18.98
C TRP A 626 14.58 14.00 18.98
N ILE A 627 14.59 12.67 18.90
CA ILE A 627 13.36 11.87 18.93
C ILE A 627 12.65 11.99 20.30
N GLN A 628 13.41 11.99 21.40
CA GLN A 628 12.85 12.18 22.74
C GLN A 628 12.26 13.58 22.90
N TRP A 629 13.00 14.61 22.48
CA TRP A 629 12.52 15.99 22.43
C TRP A 629 11.21 16.13 21.66
N ARG A 630 11.15 15.52 20.46
CA ARG A 630 9.99 15.56 19.58
C ARG A 630 8.77 14.82 20.14
N ARG A 631 8.96 13.87 21.05
CA ARG A 631 7.85 13.16 21.73
C ARG A 631 7.21 14.03 22.82
N LEU A 632 8.02 14.84 23.49
CA LEU A 632 7.56 15.78 24.52
C LEU A 632 6.93 17.02 23.89
N HIS A 633 7.46 17.49 22.76
CA HIS A 633 7.01 18.69 22.06
C HIS A 633 6.21 18.35 20.79
N LYS A 634 4.89 18.28 20.96
CA LYS A 634 3.91 18.04 19.89
C LYS A 634 3.56 19.33 19.17
N GLY A 635 3.40 19.27 17.85
CA GLY A 635 3.07 20.43 17.01
C GLY A 635 3.66 20.28 15.61
N PRO A 636 3.35 21.14 14.64
CA PRO A 636 4.04 21.18 13.36
C PRO A 636 5.55 21.44 13.55
N LEU A 637 6.36 20.99 12.58
CA LEU A 637 7.82 21.00 12.73
C LEU A 637 8.37 22.43 12.87
N HIS A 638 7.80 23.41 12.17
CA HIS A 638 8.28 24.78 12.20
C HIS A 638 8.12 25.44 13.58
N GLU A 639 7.04 25.17 14.31
CA GLU A 639 6.84 25.66 15.68
C GLU A 639 7.82 25.00 16.65
N VAL A 640 8.03 23.69 16.54
CA VAL A 640 8.92 22.95 17.45
C VAL A 640 10.40 23.25 17.22
N LEU A 641 10.77 23.72 16.02
CA LEU A 641 12.12 24.17 15.72
C LEU A 641 12.38 25.63 16.12
N GLN A 642 11.36 26.42 16.50
CA GLN A 642 11.60 27.77 17.05
C GLN A 642 12.26 27.71 18.44
N ASP A 643 12.12 26.59 19.14
CA ASP A 643 12.84 26.34 20.38
C ASP A 643 14.35 26.15 20.09
N PRO A 644 15.25 26.95 20.72
CA PRO A 644 16.69 26.85 20.52
C PRO A 644 17.28 25.46 20.84
N GLU A 645 16.76 24.78 21.85
CA GLU A 645 17.19 23.43 22.25
C GLU A 645 16.69 22.40 21.22
N GLY A 646 15.43 22.53 20.80
CA GLY A 646 14.87 21.72 19.72
C GLY A 646 15.64 21.85 18.41
N TRP A 647 16.07 23.07 18.06
CA TRP A 647 16.89 23.35 16.89
C TRP A 647 18.27 22.72 16.97
N ALA A 648 18.96 22.88 18.10
CA ALA A 648 20.29 22.29 18.31
C ALA A 648 20.25 20.76 18.19
N LEU A 649 19.25 20.12 18.80
CA LEU A 649 19.03 18.67 18.71
C LEU A 649 18.68 18.24 17.29
N TYR A 650 17.83 18.98 16.59
CA TYR A 650 17.50 18.71 15.19
C TYR A 650 18.72 18.80 14.28
N ARG A 651 19.53 19.87 14.40
CA ARG A 651 20.79 20.03 13.64
C ARG A 651 21.74 18.88 13.92
N ALA A 652 21.99 18.55 15.19
CA ALA A 652 22.83 17.42 15.57
C ALA A 652 22.33 16.09 14.97
N SER A 653 21.00 15.86 14.95
CA SER A 653 20.37 14.66 14.38
C SER A 653 20.55 14.50 12.89
N GLN A 654 20.61 15.61 12.18
CA GLN A 654 20.70 15.61 10.73
C GLN A 654 22.16 15.66 10.26
N MET A 655 23.05 16.31 11.01
CA MET A 655 24.49 16.28 10.78
C MET A 655 25.08 14.88 11.02
N SER A 656 24.49 14.08 11.91
CA SER A 656 24.91 12.69 12.16
C SER A 656 24.50 11.70 11.05
N LYS A 657 23.76 12.12 10.01
CA LYS A 657 23.41 11.27 8.87
C LYS A 657 24.48 11.37 7.79
N LYS A 658 25.11 10.25 7.41
CA LYS A 658 26.03 10.18 6.26
C LYS A 658 25.33 10.72 4.99
N GLY A 659 25.90 11.77 4.39
CA GLY A 659 25.40 12.39 3.16
C GLY A 659 24.41 13.56 3.35
N SER A 660 24.30 14.14 4.54
CA SER A 660 23.38 15.25 4.82
C SER A 660 23.72 16.55 4.06
N LYS A 661 22.68 17.26 3.61
CA LYS A 661 22.77 18.62 3.03
C LYS A 661 23.24 19.59 4.13
N VAL A 662 23.99 20.64 3.75
CA VAL A 662 24.38 21.73 4.67
C VAL A 662 23.11 22.34 5.28
N ILE A 663 22.99 22.29 6.60
CA ILE A 663 21.87 22.85 7.35
C ILE A 663 22.30 24.24 7.84
N PRO A 664 21.49 25.28 7.58
CA PRO A 664 21.75 26.64 8.06
C PRO A 664 22.03 26.71 9.56
N GLU A 665 22.68 27.77 10.00
CA GLU A 665 23.01 27.94 11.42
C GLU A 665 21.81 28.34 12.25
N THR A 666 20.91 29.11 11.65
CA THR A 666 19.72 29.65 12.30
C THR A 666 18.44 28.95 11.85
N VAL A 667 17.47 28.89 12.75
CA VAL A 667 16.11 28.39 12.46
C VAL A 667 15.46 29.24 11.37
N GLY A 668 15.67 30.56 11.41
CA GLY A 668 15.12 31.51 10.43
C GLY A 668 15.53 31.15 9.00
N GLU A 669 16.82 31.01 8.75
CA GLU A 669 17.35 30.61 7.43
C GLU A 669 16.85 29.23 7.00
N PHE A 670 16.65 28.31 7.94
CA PHE A 670 16.09 26.99 7.66
C PHE A 670 14.62 27.08 7.24
N LEU A 671 13.80 27.89 7.93
CA LEU A 671 12.40 28.09 7.60
C LEU A 671 12.20 28.89 6.31
N GLU A 672 13.16 29.72 5.92
CA GLU A 672 13.17 30.44 4.64
C GLU A 672 13.49 29.54 3.44
N GLN A 673 13.98 28.31 3.66
CA GLN A 673 14.25 27.38 2.57
C GLN A 673 12.97 27.09 1.77
N PRO A 674 13.04 27.05 0.42
CA PRO A 674 11.88 26.81 -0.43
C PRO A 674 11.12 25.51 -0.09
N GLU A 675 11.84 24.47 0.33
CA GLU A 675 11.24 23.20 0.76
C GLU A 675 10.40 23.37 2.04
N GLN A 676 10.85 24.18 3.00
CA GLN A 676 10.12 24.43 4.25
C GLN A 676 8.95 25.39 4.06
N GLN A 677 9.14 26.45 3.26
CA GLN A 677 8.05 27.36 2.87
C GLN A 677 6.93 26.60 2.15
N LYS A 678 7.28 25.67 1.27
CA LYS A 678 6.33 24.77 0.61
C LYS A 678 5.60 23.86 1.60
N ALA A 679 6.31 23.28 2.56
CA ALA A 679 5.70 22.42 3.58
C ALA A 679 4.71 23.21 4.47
N LEU A 680 5.07 24.43 4.87
CA LEU A 680 4.22 25.33 5.64
C LEU A 680 2.94 25.71 4.88
N ALA A 681 3.06 26.15 3.62
CA ALA A 681 1.90 26.49 2.80
C ALA A 681 0.99 25.27 2.57
N THR A 682 1.57 24.07 2.41
CA THR A 682 0.81 22.81 2.29
C THR A 682 0.03 22.50 3.55
N TYR A 683 0.66 22.69 4.71
CA TYR A 683 0.02 22.48 6.01
C TYR A 683 -1.13 23.46 6.26
N ASN A 684 -0.92 24.75 6.02
CA ASN A 684 -1.94 25.79 6.19
C ASN A 684 -3.14 25.56 5.27
N TRP A 685 -2.89 25.22 4.00
CA TRP A 685 -3.96 24.83 3.07
C TRP A 685 -4.72 23.57 3.52
N ALA A 686 -4.01 22.57 4.05
CA ALA A 686 -4.63 21.35 4.54
C ALA A 686 -5.50 21.58 5.78
N LEU A 687 -5.08 22.44 6.71
CA LEU A 687 -5.88 22.88 7.86
C LEU A 687 -7.16 23.57 7.40
N TRP A 688 -7.04 24.56 6.50
CA TRP A 688 -8.19 25.24 5.91
C TRP A 688 -9.19 24.26 5.29
N ARG A 689 -8.69 23.29 4.52
CA ARG A 689 -9.52 22.25 3.87
C ARG A 689 -10.17 21.27 4.82
N ARG A 690 -9.66 21.11 6.04
CA ARG A 690 -10.27 20.25 7.05
C ARG A 690 -11.57 20.86 7.56
N ASP A 691 -11.54 22.18 7.75
CA ASP A 691 -12.61 22.95 8.36
C ASP A 691 -13.61 23.43 7.28
N HIS A 692 -13.13 23.70 6.05
CA HIS A 692 -13.94 24.07 4.88
C HIS A 692 -14.06 22.92 3.87
N ARG A 693 -15.11 22.12 4.03
CA ARG A 693 -15.40 20.96 3.17
C ARG A 693 -16.28 21.35 1.98
N GLY A 694 -16.00 20.75 0.83
CA GLY A 694 -16.85 20.90 -0.36
C GLY A 694 -16.06 20.96 -1.68
N PRO A 695 -16.77 21.25 -2.78
CA PRO A 695 -16.17 21.53 -4.08
C PRO A 695 -15.10 22.62 -3.98
N LEU A 696 -14.00 22.47 -4.72
CA LEU A 696 -12.87 23.40 -4.67
C LEU A 696 -13.28 24.79 -5.22
N LEU A 697 -14.26 24.88 -6.14
CA LEU A 697 -14.88 26.16 -6.55
C LEU A 697 -15.39 26.96 -5.34
N LYS A 698 -16.24 26.35 -4.52
CA LYS A 698 -16.86 27.01 -3.36
C LYS A 698 -15.85 27.32 -2.25
N VAL A 699 -14.85 26.46 -2.07
CA VAL A 699 -13.83 26.67 -1.03
C VAL A 699 -12.81 27.75 -1.42
N LEU A 700 -12.63 28.01 -2.71
CA LEU A 700 -11.73 29.04 -3.21
C LEU A 700 -12.44 30.34 -3.61
N GLU A 701 -13.77 30.34 -3.60
CA GLU A 701 -14.56 31.58 -3.67
C GLU A 701 -14.35 32.43 -2.41
N ASP A 702 -14.07 31.78 -1.29
CA ASP A 702 -13.64 32.45 -0.06
C ASP A 702 -12.26 33.15 -0.29
N PRO A 703 -12.15 34.46 -0.03
CA PRO A 703 -10.89 35.21 -0.17
C PRO A 703 -9.72 34.62 0.63
N GLU A 704 -9.98 34.08 1.82
CA GLU A 704 -8.96 33.47 2.68
C GLU A 704 -8.51 32.11 2.12
N GLY A 705 -9.48 31.31 1.65
CA GLY A 705 -9.21 30.07 0.94
C GLY A 705 -8.40 30.29 -0.34
N TRP A 706 -8.75 31.30 -1.12
CA TRP A 706 -8.00 31.72 -2.31
C TRP A 706 -6.58 32.14 -1.96
N ALA A 707 -6.39 32.97 -0.93
CA ALA A 707 -5.07 33.44 -0.52
C ALA A 707 -4.14 32.27 -0.14
N LEU A 708 -4.63 31.32 0.67
CA LEU A 708 -3.88 30.13 1.09
C LEU A 708 -3.54 29.22 -0.10
N TYR A 709 -4.49 29.03 -1.01
CA TYR A 709 -4.28 28.22 -2.21
C TYR A 709 -3.32 28.90 -3.20
N SER A 710 -3.45 30.20 -3.41
CA SER A 710 -2.52 30.99 -4.23
C SER A 710 -1.11 30.94 -3.64
N ASP A 711 -0.94 31.09 -2.31
CA ASP A 711 0.36 30.96 -1.64
C ASP A 711 0.95 29.55 -1.82
N LEU A 712 0.14 28.51 -1.64
CA LEU A 712 0.53 27.13 -1.93
C LEU A 712 0.99 26.97 -3.38
N MET A 713 0.21 27.46 -4.33
CA MET A 713 0.51 27.33 -5.75
C MET A 713 1.75 28.12 -6.15
N LYS A 714 1.97 29.31 -5.57
CA LYS A 714 3.22 30.10 -5.73
C LYS A 714 4.45 29.32 -5.26
N LYS A 715 4.32 28.51 -4.22
CA LYS A 715 5.43 27.75 -3.61
C LYS A 715 5.60 26.33 -4.18
N VAL A 716 4.55 25.74 -4.76
CA VAL A 716 4.55 24.36 -5.29
C VAL A 716 4.67 24.30 -6.81
N ALA A 717 4.10 25.26 -7.53
CA ALA A 717 3.91 25.21 -8.98
C ALA A 717 4.46 26.47 -9.68
N ASN A 718 4.83 26.33 -10.96
CA ASN A 718 5.38 27.44 -11.75
C ASN A 718 4.32 28.35 -12.40
N LYS A 719 3.02 28.03 -12.25
CA LYS A 719 1.91 28.79 -12.85
C LYS A 719 0.96 29.21 -11.73
N VAL A 720 0.88 30.52 -11.52
CA VAL A 720 0.05 31.16 -10.50
C VAL A 720 -0.90 32.06 -11.25
N TYR A 721 -2.19 31.85 -11.06
CA TYR A 721 -3.22 32.70 -11.60
C TYR A 721 -3.35 33.94 -10.70
N GLN A 722 -3.58 35.11 -11.29
CA GLN A 722 -3.54 36.37 -10.56
C GLN A 722 -4.80 36.59 -9.72
N SER A 723 -5.93 36.01 -10.15
CA SER A 723 -7.21 36.05 -9.44
C SER A 723 -7.93 34.70 -9.44
N TYR A 724 -8.89 34.56 -8.52
CA TYR A 724 -9.81 33.43 -8.48
C TYR A 724 -10.58 33.29 -9.79
N GLU A 725 -11.00 34.40 -10.40
CA GLU A 725 -11.78 34.42 -11.64
C GLU A 725 -10.98 33.90 -12.84
N GLU A 726 -9.71 34.31 -12.96
CA GLU A 726 -8.80 33.81 -13.99
C GLU A 726 -8.54 32.29 -13.81
N TRP A 727 -8.43 31.86 -12.56
CA TRP A 727 -8.29 30.45 -12.21
C TRP A 727 -9.58 29.65 -12.42
N ALA A 728 -10.74 30.22 -12.16
CA ALA A 728 -12.03 29.56 -12.34
C ALA A 728 -12.33 29.28 -13.82
N ASN A 729 -11.85 30.14 -14.71
CA ASN A 729 -12.18 30.13 -16.15
C ASN A 729 -11.14 29.41 -17.05
N SER A 730 -10.13 28.73 -16.51
CA SER A 730 -9.03 28.20 -17.33
C SER A 730 -9.29 26.79 -17.93
N ALA A 731 -9.03 26.63 -19.24
CA ALA A 731 -9.30 25.41 -20.01
C ALA A 731 -8.61 24.12 -19.49
N GLU A 732 -7.36 24.22 -19.01
CA GLU A 732 -6.58 23.09 -18.48
C GLU A 732 -7.17 22.53 -17.18
N ILE A 733 -7.89 23.36 -16.43
CA ILE A 733 -8.52 22.98 -15.17
C ILE A 733 -9.74 22.08 -15.42
N HIS A 734 -10.49 22.27 -16.51
CA HIS A 734 -11.73 21.53 -16.77
C HIS A 734 -11.55 20.02 -17.03
N LYS A 735 -10.41 19.57 -17.58
CA LYS A 735 -10.21 18.15 -17.94
C LYS A 735 -10.11 17.19 -16.74
N GLY A 736 -9.53 17.62 -15.62
CA GLY A 736 -9.34 16.79 -14.42
C GLY A 736 -10.14 17.24 -13.19
N ARG A 737 -10.58 18.51 -13.16
CA ARG A 737 -11.34 19.08 -12.03
C ARG A 737 -12.81 18.69 -12.07
N ALA A 738 -13.45 18.72 -13.24
CA ALA A 738 -14.89 18.45 -13.32
C ALA A 738 -15.24 17.07 -12.74
N ALA A 739 -14.40 16.06 -12.99
CA ALA A 739 -14.51 14.74 -12.35
C ALA A 739 -14.38 14.78 -10.81
N ARG A 740 -13.43 15.57 -10.29
CA ARG A 740 -13.18 15.68 -8.84
C ARG A 740 -14.29 16.47 -8.13
N GLU A 741 -14.76 17.56 -8.75
CA GLU A 741 -15.86 18.39 -8.24
C GLU A 741 -17.17 17.62 -8.28
N TRP A 742 -17.46 16.92 -9.39
CA TRP A 742 -18.60 16.03 -9.50
C TRP A 742 -18.59 14.94 -8.41
N ARG A 743 -17.43 14.29 -8.17
CA ARG A 743 -17.29 13.30 -7.08
C ARG A 743 -17.38 13.92 -5.69
N ALA A 744 -16.96 15.17 -5.49
CA ALA A 744 -17.11 15.88 -4.23
C ALA A 744 -18.60 16.21 -3.98
N TRP A 745 -19.28 16.73 -5.00
CA TRP A 745 -20.71 16.97 -5.02
C TRP A 745 -21.52 15.71 -4.70
N ARG A 746 -21.21 14.58 -5.36
CA ARG A 746 -21.88 13.29 -5.12
C ARG A 746 -21.62 12.68 -3.74
N ARG A 747 -20.51 13.05 -3.06
CA ARG A 747 -20.26 12.61 -1.69
C ARG A 747 -21.13 13.35 -0.67
N MET A 748 -21.45 14.62 -0.96
CA MET A 748 -22.32 15.45 -0.13
C MET A 748 -23.80 15.15 -0.42
N ASN A 749 -24.16 14.97 -1.69
CA ASN A 749 -25.53 14.70 -2.14
C ASN A 749 -25.75 13.21 -2.42
N LYS A 750 -25.97 12.45 -1.35
CA LYS A 750 -26.22 11.00 -1.39
C LYS A 750 -27.65 10.72 -1.85
N GLY A 751 -27.80 9.77 -2.76
CA GLY A 751 -29.11 9.35 -3.29
C GLY A 751 -29.05 8.90 -4.75
N PRO A 752 -30.20 8.54 -5.34
CA PRO A 752 -30.35 8.30 -6.77
C PRO A 752 -29.65 9.38 -7.60
N LEU A 753 -29.10 8.98 -8.75
CA LEU A 753 -28.40 9.92 -9.62
C LEU A 753 -29.33 11.02 -10.15
N VAL A 754 -30.59 10.66 -10.41
CA VAL A 754 -31.66 11.56 -10.86
C VAL A 754 -31.84 12.72 -9.89
N ASP A 755 -31.96 12.45 -8.59
CA ASP A 755 -32.19 13.47 -7.56
C ASP A 755 -30.97 14.40 -7.37
N ALA A 756 -29.76 13.86 -7.49
CA ALA A 756 -28.55 14.68 -7.36
C ALA A 756 -28.27 15.55 -8.59
N LEU A 757 -28.80 15.17 -9.75
CA LEU A 757 -28.74 15.93 -11.01
C LEU A 757 -29.91 16.91 -11.17
N ALA A 758 -31.03 16.69 -10.48
CA ALA A 758 -32.14 17.65 -10.42
C ALA A 758 -31.71 19.01 -9.83
N ASN A 759 -30.65 19.02 -9.03
CA ASN A 759 -30.03 20.26 -8.58
C ASN A 759 -29.25 20.91 -9.74
N PRO A 760 -29.54 22.18 -10.09
CA PRO A 760 -28.85 22.90 -11.18
C PRO A 760 -27.32 22.89 -11.06
N GLU A 761 -26.78 23.01 -9.84
CA GLU A 761 -25.32 22.95 -9.60
C GLU A 761 -24.76 21.55 -9.90
N GLY A 762 -25.51 20.51 -9.51
CA GLY A 762 -25.16 19.12 -9.80
C GLY A 762 -25.16 18.83 -11.30
N TRP A 763 -26.14 19.36 -12.02
CA TRP A 763 -26.24 19.24 -13.48
C TRP A 763 -25.04 19.89 -14.19
N VAL A 764 -24.67 21.12 -13.81
CA VAL A 764 -23.53 21.84 -14.39
C VAL A 764 -22.22 21.07 -14.17
N LEU A 765 -22.00 20.56 -12.95
CA LEU A 765 -20.81 19.76 -12.64
C LEU A 765 -20.77 18.43 -13.41
N TYR A 766 -21.93 17.79 -13.60
CA TYR A 766 -22.05 16.57 -14.37
C TYR A 766 -21.78 16.80 -15.86
N LYS A 767 -22.34 17.86 -16.45
CA LYS A 767 -22.08 18.24 -17.85
C LYS A 767 -20.59 18.52 -18.07
N ALA A 768 -19.99 19.34 -17.23
CA ALA A 768 -18.56 19.64 -17.31
C ALA A 768 -17.70 18.37 -17.20
N TRP A 769 -18.09 17.42 -16.32
CA TRP A 769 -17.39 16.16 -16.17
C TRP A 769 -17.54 15.27 -17.41
N ALA A 770 -18.76 15.11 -17.90
CA ALA A 770 -19.01 14.21 -19.00
C ALA A 770 -18.45 14.74 -20.33
N VAL A 771 -18.46 16.06 -20.57
CA VAL A 771 -17.70 16.70 -21.67
C VAL A 771 -16.19 16.46 -21.52
N SER A 772 -15.63 16.57 -20.31
CA SER A 772 -14.20 16.31 -20.09
C SER A 772 -13.76 14.86 -20.38
N GLU A 773 -14.70 13.91 -20.31
CA GLU A 773 -14.50 12.48 -20.59
C GLU A 773 -14.90 12.09 -22.02
N ASN A 774 -15.12 13.08 -22.92
CA ASN A 774 -15.64 12.88 -24.28
C ASN A 774 -16.93 12.04 -24.31
N ARG A 775 -17.79 12.16 -23.28
CA ARG A 775 -19.10 11.52 -23.27
C ARG A 775 -20.10 12.46 -23.93
N PRO A 776 -21.02 11.95 -24.78
CA PRO A 776 -22.13 12.75 -25.27
C PRO A 776 -23.04 13.10 -24.08
N VAL A 777 -23.36 14.38 -23.96
CA VAL A 777 -24.27 14.92 -22.93
C VAL A 777 -25.25 15.84 -23.62
N VAL A 778 -26.52 15.68 -23.28
CA VAL A 778 -27.60 16.59 -23.69
C VAL A 778 -27.51 17.92 -22.92
N GLU A 779 -28.10 18.98 -23.45
CA GLU A 779 -27.91 20.32 -22.90
C GLU A 779 -28.67 20.52 -21.57
N THR A 780 -29.83 19.86 -21.46
CA THR A 780 -30.76 20.01 -20.33
C THR A 780 -30.92 18.72 -19.53
N TYR A 781 -31.29 18.87 -18.25
CA TYR A 781 -31.52 17.73 -17.36
C TYR A 781 -32.78 16.94 -17.77
N GLU A 782 -33.78 17.65 -18.28
CA GLU A 782 -35.05 17.11 -18.74
C GLU A 782 -34.84 16.18 -19.95
N GLU A 783 -34.02 16.59 -20.92
CA GLU A 783 -33.61 15.73 -22.04
C GLU A 783 -32.85 14.49 -21.56
N TRP A 784 -32.05 14.63 -20.50
CA TRP A 784 -31.27 13.52 -19.95
C TRP A 784 -32.18 12.49 -19.27
N CYS A 785 -33.19 12.96 -18.51
CA CYS A 785 -34.23 12.10 -17.97
C CYS A 785 -35.01 11.39 -19.09
N GLY A 786 -35.43 12.13 -20.13
CA GLY A 786 -36.12 11.55 -21.29
C GLY A 786 -35.28 10.51 -22.04
N GLN A 787 -33.96 10.69 -22.15
CA GLN A 787 -33.04 9.70 -22.69
C GLN A 787 -32.99 8.44 -21.80
N LYS A 788 -32.93 8.61 -20.47
CA LYS A 788 -32.87 7.50 -19.51
C LYS A 788 -34.16 6.71 -19.40
N ASP A 789 -35.30 7.34 -19.61
CA ASP A 789 -36.59 6.65 -19.64
C ASP A 789 -36.73 5.79 -20.89
N LYS A 790 -36.27 6.27 -22.07
CA LYS A 790 -36.18 5.45 -23.29
C LYS A 790 -35.20 4.27 -23.13
N GLU A 791 -34.07 4.47 -22.44
CA GLU A 791 -33.17 3.37 -22.07
C GLU A 791 -33.79 2.36 -21.08
N ARG A 792 -34.70 2.81 -20.23
CA ARG A 792 -35.43 1.95 -19.29
C ARG A 792 -36.50 1.15 -20.03
N GLU A 793 -37.29 1.80 -20.86
CA GLU A 793 -38.30 1.17 -21.73
C GLU A 793 -37.68 0.05 -22.58
N TRP A 794 -36.51 0.32 -23.20
CA TRP A 794 -35.78 -0.71 -23.95
C TRP A 794 -35.30 -1.88 -23.08
N ARG A 795 -34.78 -1.61 -21.87
CA ARG A 795 -34.34 -2.69 -20.96
C ARG A 795 -35.51 -3.52 -20.46
N ASP A 796 -36.64 -2.88 -20.14
CA ASP A 796 -37.85 -3.56 -19.70
C ASP A 796 -38.44 -4.40 -20.84
N TRP A 797 -38.38 -3.91 -22.08
CA TRP A 797 -38.72 -4.69 -23.28
C TRP A 797 -37.84 -5.93 -23.42
N ARG A 798 -36.51 -5.77 -23.33
CA ARG A 798 -35.53 -6.87 -23.43
C ARG A 798 -35.57 -7.86 -22.28
N ALA A 799 -36.01 -7.44 -21.10
CA ALA A 799 -36.21 -8.33 -19.96
C ALA A 799 -37.43 -9.25 -20.18
N LYS A 800 -38.48 -8.74 -20.85
CA LYS A 800 -39.68 -9.51 -21.20
C LYS A 800 -39.48 -10.38 -22.45
N HIS A 801 -38.69 -9.90 -23.40
CA HIS A 801 -38.43 -10.58 -24.68
C HIS A 801 -36.95 -10.97 -24.78
N GLY A 802 -36.62 -12.10 -24.15
CA GLY A 802 -35.29 -12.71 -24.19
C GLY A 802 -34.91 -13.27 -25.57
N GLY A 803 -33.67 -13.77 -25.70
CA GLY A 803 -33.17 -14.35 -26.95
C GLY A 803 -32.44 -13.35 -27.87
N PRO A 804 -32.05 -13.78 -29.08
CA PRO A 804 -31.37 -12.95 -30.09
C PRO A 804 -32.09 -11.63 -30.36
N LEU A 805 -31.31 -10.58 -30.66
CA LEU A 805 -31.84 -9.22 -30.84
C LEU A 805 -32.86 -9.16 -31.98
N HIS A 806 -32.58 -9.80 -33.12
CA HIS A 806 -33.46 -9.80 -34.28
C HIS A 806 -34.86 -10.38 -33.95
N LEU A 807 -34.93 -11.46 -33.18
CA LEU A 807 -36.22 -12.05 -32.77
C LEU A 807 -37.05 -11.12 -31.87
N ALA A 808 -36.39 -10.37 -30.97
CA ALA A 808 -37.07 -9.42 -30.09
C ALA A 808 -37.47 -8.11 -30.80
N LEU A 809 -36.92 -7.86 -31.99
CA LEU A 809 -37.21 -6.70 -32.84
C LEU A 809 -38.17 -7.03 -33.99
N ALA A 810 -38.44 -8.31 -34.26
CA ALA A 810 -39.44 -8.75 -35.23
C ALA A 810 -40.87 -8.39 -34.82
N ASP A 811 -41.11 -8.15 -33.52
CA ASP A 811 -42.36 -7.54 -33.04
C ASP A 811 -42.37 -6.04 -33.39
N PRO A 812 -43.38 -5.53 -34.10
CA PRO A 812 -43.52 -4.10 -34.41
C PRO A 812 -43.40 -3.18 -33.20
N ALA A 813 -43.92 -3.60 -32.04
CA ALA A 813 -43.80 -2.81 -30.80
C ALA A 813 -42.35 -2.77 -30.29
N GLY A 814 -41.61 -3.87 -30.44
CA GLY A 814 -40.19 -3.95 -30.10
C GLY A 814 -39.31 -3.11 -31.01
N TRP A 815 -39.61 -3.10 -32.32
CA TRP A 815 -38.94 -2.25 -33.29
C TRP A 815 -39.10 -0.76 -32.96
N GLU A 816 -40.30 -0.32 -32.61
CA GLU A 816 -40.56 1.07 -32.22
C GLU A 816 -39.84 1.50 -30.93
N VAL A 817 -39.77 0.61 -29.93
CA VAL A 817 -39.00 0.88 -28.70
C VAL A 817 -37.51 0.99 -29.01
N TYR A 818 -37.00 0.13 -29.90
CA TYR A 818 -35.60 0.14 -30.33
C TYR A 818 -35.23 1.39 -31.12
N LYS A 819 -36.08 1.82 -32.07
CA LYS A 819 -35.91 3.10 -32.79
C LYS A 819 -35.82 4.27 -31.83
N ARG A 820 -36.78 4.39 -30.89
CA ARG A 820 -36.79 5.44 -29.87
C ARG A 820 -35.54 5.42 -28.98
N TYR A 821 -35.06 4.24 -28.61
CA TYR A 821 -33.83 4.06 -27.85
C TYR A 821 -32.56 4.45 -28.64
N CYS A 822 -32.45 4.04 -29.90
CA CYS A 822 -31.31 4.35 -30.75
C CYS A 822 -31.21 5.84 -31.06
N VAL A 823 -32.34 6.49 -31.38
CA VAL A 823 -32.45 7.96 -31.53
C VAL A 823 -32.01 8.66 -30.25
N ALA A 824 -32.47 8.19 -29.09
CA ALA A 824 -32.09 8.78 -27.81
C ALA A 824 -30.60 8.65 -27.50
N ARG A 825 -29.92 7.59 -27.97
CA ARG A 825 -28.52 7.33 -27.64
C ARG A 825 -27.52 8.07 -28.54
N ALA A 826 -27.97 8.71 -29.62
CA ALA A 826 -27.16 9.43 -30.61
C ALA A 826 -25.92 8.65 -31.09
N LYS A 827 -25.95 7.31 -31.02
CA LYS A 827 -24.78 6.45 -31.18
C LYS A 827 -24.59 5.92 -32.60
N HIS A 828 -25.59 6.10 -33.45
CA HIS A 828 -25.52 5.76 -34.87
C HIS A 828 -25.67 7.06 -35.65
N SER A 829 -24.57 7.55 -36.20
CA SER A 829 -24.58 8.60 -37.22
C SER A 829 -25.21 8.13 -38.54
N ASN A 830 -25.48 6.82 -38.65
CA ASN A 830 -26.31 6.24 -39.70
C ASN A 830 -27.72 6.13 -39.13
N ALA A 831 -28.70 6.75 -39.80
CA ALA A 831 -30.10 6.66 -39.44
C ALA A 831 -30.48 5.18 -39.24
N VAL A 832 -31.13 4.87 -38.11
CA VAL A 832 -31.79 3.57 -37.97
C VAL A 832 -32.84 3.50 -39.08
N PRO A 833 -32.87 2.44 -39.91
CA PRO A 833 -33.86 2.32 -40.97
C PRO A 833 -35.29 2.44 -40.43
N ASP A 834 -36.24 2.88 -41.26
CA ASP A 834 -37.61 3.09 -40.80
C ASP A 834 -38.32 1.75 -40.54
N ALA A 835 -37.97 0.74 -41.35
CA ALA A 835 -38.50 -0.61 -41.32
C ALA A 835 -37.51 -1.64 -40.76
N TYR A 836 -38.03 -2.66 -40.07
CA TYR A 836 -37.23 -3.76 -39.51
C TYR A 836 -36.56 -4.58 -40.63
N GLU A 837 -37.24 -4.76 -41.76
CA GLU A 837 -36.76 -5.51 -42.92
C GLU A 837 -35.49 -4.86 -43.51
N GLU A 838 -35.45 -3.53 -43.57
CA GLU A 838 -34.28 -2.78 -44.02
C GLU A 838 -33.11 -2.92 -43.04
N TRP A 839 -33.38 -2.89 -41.74
CA TRP A 839 -32.35 -3.15 -40.72
C TRP A 839 -31.80 -4.57 -40.80
N MET A 840 -32.66 -5.57 -41.06
CA MET A 840 -32.24 -6.95 -41.27
C MET A 840 -31.43 -7.15 -42.55
N SER A 841 -31.61 -6.30 -43.55
CA SER A 841 -30.84 -6.33 -44.79
C SER A 841 -29.41 -5.79 -44.64
N LEU A 842 -29.09 -5.12 -43.52
CA LEU A 842 -27.76 -4.58 -43.28
C LEU A 842 -26.70 -5.70 -43.23
N PRO A 843 -25.52 -5.51 -43.84
CA PRO A 843 -24.46 -6.52 -43.86
C PRO A 843 -24.07 -7.04 -42.46
N GLU A 844 -24.06 -6.16 -41.46
CA GLU A 844 -23.77 -6.50 -40.06
C GLU A 844 -24.81 -7.45 -39.46
N GLN A 845 -26.11 -7.26 -39.78
CA GLN A 845 -27.17 -8.14 -39.27
C GLN A 845 -27.18 -9.48 -40.00
N GLN A 846 -26.93 -9.49 -41.31
CA GLN A 846 -26.76 -10.71 -42.10
C GLN A 846 -25.57 -11.55 -41.61
N GLN A 847 -24.46 -10.92 -41.25
CA GLN A 847 -23.30 -11.59 -40.65
C GLN A 847 -23.66 -12.20 -39.29
N GLN A 848 -24.38 -11.46 -38.45
CA GLN A 848 -24.79 -11.95 -37.13
C GLN A 848 -25.79 -13.11 -37.21
N LEU A 849 -26.75 -13.08 -38.14
CA LEU A 849 -27.67 -14.19 -38.41
C LEU A 849 -26.94 -15.47 -38.82
N ARG A 850 -25.99 -15.37 -39.76
CA ARG A 850 -25.19 -16.51 -40.22
C ARG A 850 -24.34 -17.10 -39.10
N LYS A 851 -23.82 -16.24 -38.23
CA LYS A 851 -23.09 -16.65 -37.02
C LYS A 851 -24.00 -17.36 -36.02
N ASP A 852 -25.19 -16.83 -35.75
CA ASP A 852 -26.14 -17.43 -34.81
C ASP A 852 -26.64 -18.80 -35.33
N ALA A 853 -26.86 -18.93 -36.64
CA ALA A 853 -27.22 -20.20 -37.29
C ALA A 853 -26.11 -21.26 -37.11
N TRP A 854 -24.84 -20.89 -37.36
CA TRP A 854 -23.71 -21.78 -37.10
C TRP A 854 -23.57 -22.16 -35.61
N VAL A 855 -23.70 -21.20 -34.71
CA VAL A 855 -23.59 -21.46 -33.26
C VAL A 855 -24.69 -22.39 -32.78
N THR A 856 -25.92 -22.20 -33.26
CA THR A 856 -27.06 -23.07 -32.93
C THR A 856 -26.83 -24.49 -33.46
N TRP A 857 -26.39 -24.62 -34.72
CA TRP A 857 -26.01 -25.91 -35.30
C TRP A 857 -24.92 -26.61 -34.48
N ARG A 858 -23.87 -25.86 -34.11
CA ARG A 858 -22.73 -26.37 -33.34
C ARG A 858 -23.11 -26.81 -31.92
N GLN A 859 -24.12 -26.19 -31.31
CA GLN A 859 -24.63 -26.60 -30.00
C GLN A 859 -25.41 -27.91 -30.05
N LEU A 860 -26.10 -28.18 -31.16
CA LEU A 860 -26.87 -29.42 -31.38
C LEU A 860 -25.97 -30.60 -31.79
N HIS A 861 -24.83 -30.33 -32.45
CA HIS A 861 -23.93 -31.37 -32.95
C HIS A 861 -22.66 -31.47 -32.10
N ARG A 862 -22.56 -32.57 -31.33
CA ARG A 862 -21.39 -32.91 -30.49
C ARG A 862 -20.31 -33.60 -31.33
N GLY A 863 -19.04 -33.37 -30.99
CA GLY A 863 -17.90 -33.93 -31.72
C GLY A 863 -16.80 -32.90 -31.92
N ASN A 864 -15.66 -33.32 -32.49
CA ASN A 864 -14.61 -32.39 -32.85
C ASN A 864 -15.08 -31.51 -34.04
N LEU A 865 -14.40 -30.39 -34.30
CA LEU A 865 -14.84 -29.47 -35.36
C LEU A 865 -14.79 -30.11 -36.77
N ALA A 866 -13.88 -31.05 -37.01
CA ALA A 866 -13.80 -31.74 -38.30
C ALA A 866 -15.00 -32.68 -38.49
N ASP A 867 -15.42 -33.40 -37.45
CA ASP A 867 -16.59 -34.29 -37.50
C ASP A 867 -17.87 -33.50 -37.81
N VAL A 868 -18.05 -32.34 -37.16
CA VAL A 868 -19.23 -31.49 -37.39
C VAL A 868 -19.21 -30.78 -38.74
N LEU A 869 -18.02 -30.48 -39.27
CA LEU A 869 -17.85 -29.88 -40.60
C LEU A 869 -17.82 -30.91 -41.73
N SER A 870 -17.70 -32.21 -41.41
CA SER A 870 -17.85 -33.29 -42.39
C SER A 870 -19.29 -33.43 -42.87
N ASP A 871 -20.24 -32.93 -42.08
CA ASP A 871 -21.63 -32.75 -42.48
C ASP A 871 -21.75 -31.59 -43.50
N PRO A 872 -22.32 -31.82 -44.70
CA PRO A 872 -22.53 -30.78 -45.71
C PRO A 872 -23.30 -29.56 -45.20
N GLU A 873 -24.26 -29.74 -44.29
CA GLU A 873 -25.05 -28.66 -43.72
C GLU A 873 -24.22 -27.84 -42.72
N GLY A 874 -23.43 -28.52 -41.89
CA GLY A 874 -22.46 -27.89 -40.98
C GLY A 874 -21.38 -27.11 -41.72
N TRP A 875 -20.81 -27.67 -42.79
CA TRP A 875 -19.85 -26.99 -43.67
C TRP A 875 -20.44 -25.72 -44.27
N THR A 876 -21.66 -25.80 -44.81
CA THR A 876 -22.33 -24.67 -45.46
C THR A 876 -22.57 -23.52 -44.49
N LEU A 877 -23.03 -23.81 -43.27
CA LEU A 877 -23.25 -22.80 -42.23
C LEU A 877 -21.94 -22.15 -41.76
N PHE A 878 -20.90 -22.95 -41.55
CA PHE A 878 -19.57 -22.45 -41.21
C PHE A 878 -18.96 -21.61 -42.32
N TYR A 879 -19.09 -22.06 -43.57
CA TYR A 879 -18.59 -21.37 -44.74
C TYR A 879 -19.26 -19.99 -44.89
N ASN A 880 -20.59 -19.97 -44.84
CA ASN A 880 -21.37 -18.74 -44.95
C ASN A 880 -21.08 -17.74 -43.82
N MET A 881 -20.84 -18.22 -42.59
CA MET A 881 -20.41 -17.38 -41.47
C MET A 881 -19.04 -16.74 -41.75
N LYS A 882 -18.07 -17.51 -42.24
CA LYS A 882 -16.70 -17.06 -42.48
C LYS A 882 -16.59 -16.09 -43.66
N ILE A 883 -17.28 -16.38 -44.76
CA ILE A 883 -17.37 -15.46 -45.90
C ILE A 883 -18.06 -14.14 -45.49
N ALA A 884 -19.12 -14.20 -44.68
CA ALA A 884 -19.77 -12.98 -44.16
C ALA A 884 -18.88 -12.17 -43.21
N ALA A 885 -17.85 -12.78 -42.63
CA ALA A 885 -16.84 -12.12 -41.83
C ALA A 885 -15.62 -11.63 -42.64
N HIS A 886 -15.68 -11.72 -43.97
CA HIS A 886 -14.56 -11.44 -44.88
C HIS A 886 -13.31 -12.27 -44.58
N GLU A 887 -13.47 -13.48 -44.00
CA GLU A 887 -12.38 -14.41 -43.79
C GLU A 887 -12.22 -15.31 -45.03
N SER A 888 -11.01 -15.36 -45.60
CA SER A 888 -10.70 -16.24 -46.72
C SER A 888 -10.63 -17.70 -46.24
N ILE A 889 -11.58 -18.51 -46.69
CA ILE A 889 -11.59 -19.95 -46.43
C ILE A 889 -11.81 -20.70 -47.75
N PRO A 890 -11.32 -21.96 -47.86
CA PRO A 890 -11.58 -22.78 -49.03
C PRO A 890 -13.07 -22.99 -49.27
N THR A 891 -13.45 -23.17 -50.53
CA THR A 891 -14.83 -23.34 -50.99
C THR A 891 -15.44 -24.68 -50.59
N THR A 892 -14.61 -25.69 -50.35
CA THR A 892 -15.05 -27.05 -50.01
C THR A 892 -14.41 -27.56 -48.73
N TYR A 893 -15.12 -28.44 -48.02
CA TYR A 893 -14.62 -29.10 -46.82
C TYR A 893 -13.33 -29.86 -47.10
N GLU A 894 -13.23 -30.51 -48.26
CA GLU A 894 -12.06 -31.30 -48.68
C GLU A 894 -10.80 -30.45 -48.84
N GLU A 895 -10.92 -29.25 -49.39
CA GLU A 895 -9.81 -28.28 -49.48
C GLU A 895 -9.46 -27.70 -48.11
N TRP A 896 -10.46 -27.48 -47.25
CA TRP A 896 -10.25 -27.03 -45.89
C TRP A 896 -9.51 -28.06 -45.02
N VAL A 897 -9.81 -29.34 -45.19
CA VAL A 897 -9.06 -30.43 -44.54
C VAL A 897 -7.62 -30.50 -45.06
N LYS A 898 -7.39 -30.30 -46.36
CA LYS A 898 -6.05 -30.31 -46.99
C LYS A 898 -5.18 -29.12 -46.60
N THR A 899 -5.78 -27.95 -46.39
CA THR A 899 -5.08 -26.73 -45.97
C THR A 899 -4.83 -26.66 -44.47
N ARG A 900 -5.37 -27.61 -43.70
CA ARG A 900 -5.11 -27.75 -42.26
C ARG A 900 -3.74 -28.40 -42.06
N PRO A 901 -2.83 -27.84 -41.24
CA PRO A 901 -1.61 -28.54 -40.86
C PRO A 901 -1.99 -29.84 -40.15
N THR A 902 -1.59 -30.98 -40.72
CA THR A 902 -1.74 -32.30 -40.13
C THR A 902 -0.94 -32.37 -38.83
N HIS A 903 -1.59 -32.18 -37.68
CA HIS A 903 -1.05 -32.63 -36.42
C HIS A 903 -1.24 -34.14 -36.32
N ASN A 904 -0.12 -34.85 -36.22
CA ASN A 904 0.01 -36.30 -36.18
C ASN A 904 -1.04 -37.03 -35.33
N SER A 905 -1.68 -37.98 -35.99
CA SER A 905 -1.97 -39.29 -35.46
C SER A 905 -0.69 -39.98 -34.95
N SER A 906 -0.57 -40.16 -33.63
CA SER A 906 0.20 -41.24 -33.03
C SER A 906 -0.20 -41.43 -31.57
N ASN A 907 -1.35 -42.07 -31.36
CA ASN A 907 -1.52 -43.08 -30.31
C ASN A 907 -2.87 -43.80 -30.52
N THR A 908 -2.89 -44.70 -31.50
CA THR A 908 -3.84 -45.82 -31.55
C THR A 908 -3.35 -46.89 -30.58
N GLY A 909 -3.99 -46.97 -29.42
CA GLY A 909 -4.08 -48.18 -28.61
C GLY A 909 -5.46 -48.80 -28.84
N ASP A 910 -5.48 -49.95 -29.50
CA ASP A 910 -6.65 -50.64 -30.03
C ASP A 910 -7.62 -51.18 -28.96
N MET A 911 -8.90 -51.07 -29.31
CA MET A 911 -10.00 -52.03 -29.20
C MET A 911 -9.98 -53.12 -28.11
N LYS A 912 -11.06 -53.19 -27.31
CA LYS A 912 -12.08 -54.27 -27.40
C LYS A 912 -13.25 -54.11 -26.41
N GLN A 913 -14.44 -54.02 -27.00
CA GLN A 913 -15.70 -54.69 -26.64
C GLN A 913 -16.33 -54.48 -25.25
N ASN A 914 -17.43 -53.73 -25.28
CA ASN A 914 -18.65 -54.03 -24.52
C ASN A 914 -19.09 -55.49 -24.74
N HIS A 915 -19.47 -56.17 -23.66
CA HIS A 915 -20.59 -57.13 -23.48
C HIS A 915 -20.36 -57.87 -22.14
N HIS A 916 -21.32 -58.13 -21.26
CA HIS A 916 -22.75 -57.91 -21.25
C HIS A 916 -23.23 -58.16 -19.81
N ASN A 917 -24.28 -57.46 -19.37
CA ASN A 917 -25.12 -57.93 -18.29
C ASN A 917 -26.01 -59.05 -18.86
N GLN A 918 -26.24 -60.09 -18.04
CA GLN A 918 -27.29 -61.12 -18.14
C GLN A 918 -27.12 -62.21 -19.20
N ALA A 919 -26.99 -63.45 -18.76
CA ALA A 919 -28.16 -64.32 -18.60
C ALA A 919 -27.83 -65.58 -17.79
N LYS A 920 -28.81 -66.01 -16.99
CA LYS A 920 -28.94 -67.36 -16.43
C LYS A 920 -29.22 -68.37 -17.56
N GLU A 921 -29.16 -69.66 -17.20
CA GLU A 921 -29.39 -70.89 -17.99
C GLU A 921 -28.10 -71.41 -18.64
N ARG A 922 -27.29 -72.28 -18.02
CA ARG A 922 -27.52 -73.61 -17.41
C ARG A 922 -28.06 -74.66 -18.39
N VAL A 923 -27.13 -75.56 -18.76
CA VAL A 923 -27.29 -76.98 -19.13
C VAL A 923 -27.82 -77.25 -20.55
N VAL A 924 -26.98 -77.85 -21.41
CA VAL A 924 -26.98 -79.28 -21.80
C VAL A 924 -25.90 -79.50 -22.86
N SER A 925 -25.06 -80.52 -22.60
CA SER A 925 -24.17 -81.30 -23.48
C SER A 925 -22.96 -80.63 -24.14
#